data_AF-A0A812Y1I9-F1
#
_entry.id   AF-A0A812Y1I9-F1
#
_cell.length_a   1.000
_cell.length_b   1.000
_cell.length_c   1.000
_cell.angle_alpha   90.00
_cell.angle_beta   90.00
_cell.angle_gamma   90.00
#
_symmetry.space_group_name_H-M   'P 1'
#
loop_
_entity.id
_entity.type
_entity.pdbx_description
1 polymer ?
#
loop_
_entity_poly.entity_id
_entity_poly.type
_entity_poly.pdbx_seq_one_letter_code
_entity_poly.pdbx_strand_id
1 'polypeptide(L)'
;MAPEFVRYNCDHEIIDVDEFQVARAIFRGETQALSQEVFDLCVTFGHHSTAAALAKHGACSLEAWHLGPFARWKVRQKRTRVICGCVGSIRSTETCDFCCWGSETERGEWMLDWDAELGEAVASAREAAERPVTRLVLAMLRSGEEFDNLHISESAMARLLDIAVLTGDSDLAQRCAAQCVRRPLRRWRSEDFFVQPRTELIAVASPDVFMAAILAGIALQGLLVGVPSLFGLFCPGVIPLRGAVAMCGDLQLWRTLAPLLPESQHPWSPSPGKPESGLLLCRQSAHYRSWELCVNRLRTALLANIDLKRFGFYDGYAYAWRHCCPACAARVGFLDGLNVGDDRRRLLDVAVCKGQSECAELLASREASASCWLRELCLPDMLCAECGDVTVPGVAHAPLEQRRATAGAALRAALTRSRKLVAPMGFVVYQAMLRWGCGKKVPPPLVNHVLSFAAKRPTIAKLLEGLEDELLHAADSAAGSEVQEQSRQPEISPTMEEGPELQSVQPAGSEVEEPSQQPEISATTPDMGEQAEPVAEKSEEGPDAKSTDDVLVALRNSKAQAQEVPLSSDGVMHFRLTRKAHAPHVNELLLDPTGPLAVLHRRVLEAGCEVAPDWSPVKALFVPCTVAQMQELLASAEEGGVHPPELGKEHILALRSDFPVLDRAIRSISKKYRPRLRPTLREEPQSESDDEPFIVAEGGLRTDSSLGFPSYDP
;
A
#
# COMPACT_ATOMS: atom_id res chain seq x y z
N MET A 1 54.29 -12.67 18.36
CA MET A 1 54.17 -11.66 19.43
C MET A 1 55.48 -11.41 20.17
N ALA A 2 55.87 -10.14 20.40
CA ALA A 2 56.96 -9.84 21.34
C ALA A 2 56.44 -9.98 22.78
N PRO A 3 57.13 -10.72 23.67
CA PRO A 3 56.65 -11.03 25.02
C PRO A 3 56.52 -9.79 25.93
N GLU A 4 57.09 -8.65 25.53
CA GLU A 4 57.04 -7.40 26.27
C GLU A 4 55.67 -6.70 26.27
N PHE A 5 54.77 -7.05 25.35
CA PHE A 5 53.44 -6.42 25.25
C PHE A 5 52.33 -7.17 26.00
N VAL A 6 52.62 -8.34 26.58
CA VAL A 6 51.63 -9.18 27.24
C VAL A 6 52.08 -9.62 28.61
N ARG A 7 51.11 -9.80 29.51
CA ARG A 7 51.31 -10.32 30.85
C ARG A 7 50.91 -11.79 30.88
N TYR A 8 51.77 -12.62 31.45
CA TYR A 8 51.55 -14.06 31.60
C TYR A 8 51.29 -14.42 33.07
N ASN A 9 50.42 -15.41 33.31
CA ASN A 9 50.35 -16.06 34.63
C ASN A 9 51.50 -17.06 34.83
N CYS A 10 51.49 -17.73 35.99
CA CYS A 10 52.46 -18.79 36.31
C CYS A 10 52.41 -20.00 35.38
N ASP A 11 51.28 -20.21 34.69
CA ASP A 11 51.08 -21.31 33.74
C ASP A 11 51.43 -20.92 32.29
N HIS A 12 52.04 -19.74 32.09
CA HIS A 12 52.37 -19.17 30.79
C HIS A 12 51.16 -18.87 29.88
N GLU A 13 49.97 -18.72 30.45
CA GLU A 13 48.80 -18.23 29.73
C GLU A 13 48.78 -16.69 29.74
N ILE A 14 48.36 -16.11 28.62
CA ILE A 14 48.20 -14.65 28.51
C ILE A 14 46.99 -14.25 29.35
N ILE A 15 47.22 -13.44 30.38
CA ILE A 15 46.16 -12.92 31.26
C ILE A 15 45.74 -11.51 30.90
N ASP A 16 46.63 -10.74 30.26
CA ASP A 16 46.35 -9.35 29.93
C ASP A 16 47.37 -8.77 28.93
N VAL A 17 47.06 -7.59 28.38
CA VAL A 17 48.00 -6.74 27.63
C VAL A 17 48.67 -5.73 28.58
N ASP A 18 49.94 -5.44 28.36
CA ASP A 18 50.63 -4.32 29.03
C ASP A 18 50.40 -3.02 28.24
N GLU A 19 49.29 -2.33 28.54
CA GLU A 19 48.90 -1.08 27.87
C GLU A 19 50.00 -0.01 27.91
N PHE A 20 50.84 0.00 28.96
CA PHE A 20 51.93 0.97 29.08
C PHE A 20 53.04 0.71 28.06
N GLN A 21 53.45 -0.56 27.86
CA GLN A 21 54.45 -0.89 26.84
C GLN A 21 53.92 -0.65 25.44
N VAL A 22 52.64 -0.95 25.19
CA VAL A 22 51.99 -0.64 23.90
C VAL A 22 52.00 0.87 23.64
N ALA A 23 51.55 1.69 24.59
CA ALA A 23 51.56 3.13 24.46
C ALA A 23 52.99 3.68 24.25
N ARG A 24 53.97 3.16 24.98
CA ARG A 24 55.39 3.53 24.84
C ARG A 24 55.93 3.24 23.43
N ALA A 25 55.60 2.08 22.86
CA ALA A 25 55.98 1.74 21.50
C ALA A 25 55.33 2.68 20.47
N ILE A 26 54.04 3.01 20.63
CA ILE A 26 53.33 3.98 19.79
C ILE A 26 54.02 5.35 19.84
N PHE A 27 54.34 5.88 21.03
CA PHE A 27 55.01 7.17 21.17
C PHE A 27 56.43 7.23 20.60
N ARG A 28 57.12 6.08 20.52
CA ARG A 28 58.44 5.98 19.89
C ARG A 28 58.38 5.82 18.37
N GLY A 29 57.19 5.65 17.79
CA GLY A 29 57.04 5.31 16.38
C GLY A 29 57.47 3.88 16.06
N GLU A 30 57.57 3.00 17.05
CA GLU A 30 57.96 1.59 16.91
C GLU A 30 56.75 0.74 16.45
N THR A 31 55.96 1.25 15.51
CA THR A 31 54.67 0.66 15.09
C THR A 31 54.83 -0.70 14.42
N GLN A 32 56.00 -0.97 13.84
CA GLN A 32 56.36 -2.28 13.28
C GLN A 32 56.50 -3.39 14.34
N ALA A 33 56.72 -3.03 15.62
CA ALA A 33 56.77 -3.99 16.73
C ALA A 33 55.36 -4.40 17.21
N LEU A 34 54.33 -3.63 16.84
CA LEU A 34 52.94 -3.84 17.25
C LEU A 34 52.27 -4.74 16.21
N SER A 35 52.14 -6.02 16.53
CA SER A 35 51.51 -7.01 15.65
C SER A 35 49.98 -7.00 15.76
N GLN A 36 49.31 -7.56 14.74
CA GLN A 36 47.87 -7.87 14.77
C GLN A 36 47.44 -8.56 16.06
N GLU A 37 48.23 -9.53 16.55
CA GLU A 37 47.94 -10.27 17.79
C GLU A 37 47.78 -9.35 19.01
N VAL A 38 48.54 -8.24 19.09
CA VAL A 38 48.44 -7.30 20.21
C VAL A 38 47.14 -6.50 20.12
N PHE A 39 46.73 -6.11 18.91
CA PHE A 39 45.44 -5.47 18.68
C PHE A 39 44.27 -6.40 19.05
N ASP A 40 44.30 -7.64 18.58
CA ASP A 40 43.30 -8.68 18.86
C ASP A 40 43.14 -8.92 20.38
N LEU A 41 44.26 -9.00 21.12
CA LEU A 41 44.27 -9.16 22.57
C LEU A 41 43.73 -7.91 23.28
N CYS A 42 44.08 -6.70 22.83
CA CYS A 42 43.51 -5.47 23.40
C CYS A 42 41.98 -5.46 23.29
N VAL A 43 41.43 -5.86 22.15
CA VAL A 43 39.97 -5.94 21.97
C VAL A 43 39.37 -7.03 22.86
N THR A 44 40.01 -8.19 22.94
CA THR A 44 39.54 -9.35 23.73
C THR A 44 39.51 -9.06 25.24
N PHE A 45 40.51 -8.37 25.77
CA PHE A 45 40.59 -8.00 27.18
C PHE A 45 39.83 -6.70 27.53
N GLY A 46 39.20 -6.04 26.55
CA GLY A 46 38.41 -4.82 26.78
C GLY A 46 39.23 -3.53 26.85
N HIS A 47 40.50 -3.54 26.43
CA HIS A 47 41.40 -2.37 26.34
C HIS A 47 41.10 -1.55 25.09
N HIS A 48 39.86 -1.10 24.94
CA HIS A 48 39.38 -0.47 23.72
C HIS A 48 40.11 0.84 23.40
N SER A 49 40.54 1.61 24.42
CA SER A 49 41.32 2.85 24.21
C SER A 49 42.69 2.55 23.59
N THR A 50 43.38 1.53 24.10
CA THR A 50 44.68 1.09 23.58
C THR A 50 44.53 0.48 22.18
N ALA A 51 43.49 -0.33 21.96
CA ALA A 51 43.14 -0.82 20.62
C ALA A 51 42.84 0.32 19.64
N ALA A 52 42.18 1.40 20.08
CA ALA A 52 41.90 2.55 19.22
C ALA A 52 43.18 3.32 18.86
N ALA A 53 44.10 3.47 19.82
CA ALA A 53 45.42 4.04 19.55
C ALA A 53 46.22 3.18 18.56
N LEU A 54 46.17 1.86 18.71
CA LEU A 54 46.76 0.90 17.76
C LEU A 54 46.13 1.02 16.37
N ALA A 55 44.81 1.10 16.26
CA ALA A 55 44.14 1.28 14.97
C ALA A 55 44.52 2.60 14.29
N LYS A 56 44.78 3.67 15.06
CA LYS A 56 45.17 4.97 14.53
C LYS A 56 46.64 5.01 14.07
N HIS A 57 47.53 4.37 14.80
CA HIS A 57 48.98 4.56 14.66
C HIS A 57 49.75 3.31 14.21
N GLY A 58 49.21 2.12 14.44
CA GLY A 58 49.84 0.83 14.13
C GLY A 58 49.22 0.14 12.92
N ALA A 59 49.98 -0.75 12.28
CA ALA A 59 49.53 -1.54 11.14
C ALA A 59 48.62 -2.70 11.60
N CYS A 60 47.31 -2.46 11.65
CA CYS A 60 46.32 -3.43 12.15
C CYS A 60 45.26 -3.76 11.09
N SER A 61 44.60 -4.90 11.23
CA SER A 61 43.39 -5.33 10.50
C SER A 61 42.18 -5.32 11.44
N LEU A 62 41.12 -4.63 11.05
CA LEU A 62 39.84 -4.68 11.71
C LEU A 62 38.98 -5.79 11.08
N GLU A 63 38.78 -6.85 11.83
CA GLU A 63 37.80 -7.92 11.57
C GLU A 63 36.43 -7.68 12.22
N ALA A 64 35.36 -8.29 11.67
CA ALA A 64 33.98 -8.10 12.16
C ALA A 64 33.80 -8.43 13.65
N TRP A 65 34.48 -9.47 14.15
CA TRP A 65 34.34 -9.92 15.53
C TRP A 65 34.89 -8.89 16.54
N HIS A 66 35.79 -7.99 16.14
CA HIS A 66 36.26 -6.88 16.99
C HIS A 66 35.15 -5.87 17.33
N LEU A 67 34.15 -5.77 16.45
CA LEU A 67 33.01 -4.88 16.62
C LEU A 67 31.93 -5.51 17.53
N GLY A 68 32.16 -6.75 17.99
CA GLY A 68 31.33 -7.52 18.90
C GLY A 68 30.01 -8.01 18.29
N PRO A 69 29.34 -8.98 18.93
CA PRO A 69 27.98 -9.35 18.60
C PRO A 69 26.97 -8.32 19.17
N PHE A 70 25.89 -8.06 18.44
CA PHE A 70 24.75 -7.22 18.81
C PHE A 70 23.77 -7.97 19.71
N ALA A 71 23.82 -9.29 19.72
CA ALA A 71 23.09 -10.07 20.70
C ALA A 71 24.10 -10.90 21.47
N ARG A 72 24.21 -10.66 22.78
CA ARG A 72 24.62 -11.76 23.66
C ARG A 72 23.55 -12.81 23.46
N TRP A 73 23.91 -13.93 22.81
CA TRP A 73 23.06 -15.10 22.64
C TRP A 73 22.77 -15.68 24.03
N LYS A 74 21.99 -14.95 24.83
CA LYS A 74 21.37 -15.45 26.04
C LYS A 74 20.32 -16.38 25.49
N VAL A 75 20.68 -17.66 25.44
CA VAL A 75 19.84 -18.82 25.12
C VAL A 75 18.55 -18.74 25.94
N ARG A 76 17.60 -17.90 25.54
CA ARG A 76 16.22 -17.99 25.96
C ARG A 76 15.51 -18.74 24.86
N GLN A 77 15.67 -20.06 24.90
CA GLN A 77 14.88 -21.08 24.17
C GLN A 77 13.35 -20.95 24.35
N LYS A 78 12.83 -19.90 24.99
CA LYS A 78 11.42 -19.78 25.35
C LYS A 78 10.71 -18.76 24.47
N ARG A 79 10.42 -19.21 23.25
CA ARG A 79 9.09 -19.22 22.61
C ARG A 79 9.34 -19.29 21.11
N THR A 80 8.82 -20.36 20.51
CA THR A 80 8.44 -20.42 19.10
C THR A 80 7.73 -19.11 18.72
N ARG A 81 8.51 -18.12 18.26
CA ARG A 81 7.95 -16.92 17.66
C ARG A 81 7.28 -17.36 16.37
N VAL A 82 6.12 -16.75 16.16
CA VAL A 82 5.18 -17.05 15.09
C VAL A 82 5.95 -17.14 13.77
N ILE A 83 5.97 -18.35 13.23
CA ILE A 83 6.42 -18.66 11.87
C ILE A 83 5.62 -17.73 10.96
N CYS A 84 6.29 -17.00 10.06
CA CYS A 84 5.59 -16.13 9.12
C CYS A 84 4.48 -16.96 8.45
N GLY A 85 3.23 -16.50 8.56
CA GLY A 85 2.06 -17.22 8.03
C GLY A 85 1.99 -17.23 6.50
N CYS A 86 3.06 -16.79 5.84
CA CYS A 86 3.14 -16.50 4.41
C CYS A 86 3.21 -17.76 3.55
N VAL A 87 3.53 -18.92 4.15
CA VAL A 87 3.42 -20.24 3.51
C VAL A 87 3.02 -21.22 4.61
N GLY A 88 2.07 -22.11 4.38
CA GLY A 88 1.61 -23.14 5.34
C GLY A 88 2.67 -24.19 5.76
N SER A 89 3.96 -23.84 5.69
CA SER A 89 5.08 -24.64 6.18
C SER A 89 5.36 -24.30 7.64
N ILE A 90 4.78 -25.09 8.54
CA ILE A 90 4.89 -24.97 10.00
C ILE A 90 6.30 -25.33 10.53
N ARG A 91 7.32 -25.52 9.68
CA ARG A 91 8.55 -26.21 10.11
C ARG A 91 9.91 -25.64 9.71
N SER A 92 10.03 -24.51 9.02
CA SER A 92 11.35 -23.94 8.76
C SER A 92 11.54 -22.57 9.41
N THR A 93 12.68 -22.40 10.09
CA THR A 93 13.27 -21.09 10.45
C THR A 93 13.61 -20.24 9.22
N GLU A 94 13.48 -20.84 8.03
CA GLU A 94 13.42 -20.19 6.72
C GLU A 94 12.10 -19.44 6.60
N THR A 95 12.12 -18.24 7.13
CA THR A 95 11.13 -17.24 6.81
C THR A 95 11.17 -16.97 5.30
N CYS A 96 10.01 -16.80 4.67
CA CYS A 96 9.95 -16.62 3.22
C CYS A 96 10.54 -15.27 2.74
N ASP A 97 10.98 -15.25 1.48
CA ASP A 97 11.50 -14.09 0.76
C ASP A 97 10.55 -12.88 0.71
N PHE A 98 9.26 -13.09 1.01
CA PHE A 98 8.25 -12.02 0.97
C PHE A 98 8.18 -11.18 2.25
N CYS A 99 8.51 -11.75 3.41
CA CYS A 99 8.35 -11.10 4.72
C CYS A 99 9.66 -10.64 5.34
N CYS A 100 10.76 -11.15 4.81
CA CYS A 100 12.10 -10.89 5.29
C CYS A 100 13.04 -10.67 4.13
N TRP A 101 14.03 -9.84 4.38
CA TRP A 101 15.00 -9.42 3.40
C TRP A 101 16.41 -9.60 3.98
N GLY A 102 17.28 -10.25 3.22
CA GLY A 102 18.67 -10.52 3.58
C GLY A 102 19.37 -11.17 2.39
N SER A 103 20.68 -11.35 2.48
CA SER A 103 21.41 -12.20 1.53
C SER A 103 20.83 -13.63 1.51
N GLU A 104 21.08 -14.43 0.47
CA GLU A 104 20.68 -15.86 0.49
C GLU A 104 21.43 -16.56 1.63
N THR A 105 20.72 -17.32 2.47
CA THR A 105 21.34 -17.99 3.64
C THR A 105 22.48 -18.91 3.25
N GLU A 106 22.43 -19.46 2.04
CA GLU A 106 23.40 -20.39 1.48
C GLU A 106 24.65 -19.70 0.90
N ARG A 107 24.63 -18.37 0.70
CA ARG A 107 25.72 -17.64 0.00
C ARG A 107 26.51 -16.66 0.88
N GLY A 108 26.19 -16.55 2.17
CA GLY A 108 26.76 -15.52 3.05
C GLY A 108 27.30 -16.04 4.38
N GLU A 109 28.37 -15.41 4.87
CA GLU A 109 28.75 -15.46 6.28
C GLU A 109 27.80 -14.54 7.06
N TRP A 110 26.89 -15.13 7.82
CA TRP A 110 25.95 -14.39 8.64
C TRP A 110 26.58 -14.00 9.97
N MET A 111 26.23 -12.81 10.45
CA MET A 111 26.58 -12.42 11.80
C MET A 111 25.77 -13.27 12.79
N LEU A 112 26.35 -13.63 13.94
CA LEU A 112 25.70 -14.52 14.92
C LEU A 112 24.37 -13.97 15.48
N ASP A 113 24.10 -12.69 15.27
CA ASP A 113 22.94 -11.93 15.74
C ASP A 113 22.01 -11.47 14.60
N TRP A 114 22.17 -12.04 13.40
CA TRP A 114 21.42 -11.70 12.20
C TRP A 114 19.88 -11.74 12.36
N ASP A 115 19.40 -12.48 13.37
CA ASP A 115 17.98 -12.71 13.68
C ASP A 115 17.47 -11.90 14.91
N ALA A 116 18.30 -11.02 15.48
CA ALA A 116 17.95 -10.19 16.63
C ALA A 116 16.77 -9.25 16.32
N GLU A 117 15.91 -9.00 17.31
CA GLU A 117 14.84 -8.00 17.17
C GLU A 117 15.43 -6.62 16.95
N LEU A 118 14.76 -5.78 16.14
CA LEU A 118 15.26 -4.44 15.85
C LEU A 118 15.64 -3.66 17.11
N GLY A 119 14.81 -3.68 18.16
CA GLY A 119 15.11 -2.96 19.41
C GLY A 119 16.40 -3.42 20.10
N GLU A 120 16.65 -4.73 20.15
CA GLU A 120 17.89 -5.29 20.71
C GLU A 120 19.09 -4.94 19.82
N ALA A 121 18.93 -5.08 18.50
CA ALA A 121 19.97 -4.76 17.54
C ALA A 121 20.35 -3.27 17.56
N VAL A 122 19.37 -2.36 17.67
CA VAL A 122 19.60 -0.91 17.81
C VAL A 122 20.34 -0.60 19.11
N ALA A 123 19.92 -1.19 20.23
CA ALA A 123 20.57 -0.97 21.52
C ALA A 123 22.05 -1.39 21.48
N SER A 124 22.33 -2.55 20.89
CA SER A 124 23.70 -3.05 20.82
C SER A 124 24.53 -2.43 19.71
N ALA A 125 23.93 -1.96 18.62
CA ALA A 125 24.64 -1.13 17.63
C ALA A 125 25.08 0.20 18.25
N ARG A 126 24.25 0.81 19.11
CA ARG A 126 24.63 2.01 19.88
C ARG A 126 25.77 1.72 20.84
N GLU A 127 25.70 0.65 21.62
CA GLU A 127 26.80 0.21 22.50
C GLU A 127 28.10 -0.04 21.70
N ALA A 128 27.99 -0.71 20.55
CA ALA A 128 29.13 -0.97 19.68
C ALA A 128 29.73 0.32 19.10
N ALA A 129 28.89 1.28 18.69
CA ALA A 129 29.30 2.58 18.17
C ALA A 129 30.02 3.45 19.22
N GLU A 130 29.72 3.26 20.50
CA GLU A 130 30.37 3.97 21.62
C GLU A 130 31.76 3.42 21.96
N ARG A 131 32.07 2.17 21.55
CA ARG A 131 33.40 1.58 21.81
C ARG A 131 34.49 2.44 21.15
N PRO A 132 35.58 2.78 21.86
CA PRO A 132 36.62 3.66 21.35
C PRO A 132 37.14 3.30 19.95
N VAL A 133 37.39 2.02 19.67
CA VAL A 133 37.85 1.54 18.34
C VAL A 133 36.80 1.82 17.27
N THR A 134 35.56 1.37 17.49
CA THR A 134 34.45 1.58 16.54
C THR A 134 34.20 3.06 16.31
N ARG A 135 34.12 3.86 17.38
CA ARG A 135 33.90 5.31 17.31
C ARG A 135 34.97 6.01 16.49
N LEU A 136 36.24 5.64 16.68
CA LEU A 136 37.36 6.16 15.88
C LEU A 136 37.15 5.83 14.39
N VAL A 137 36.85 4.57 14.06
CA VAL A 137 36.65 4.13 12.68
C VAL A 137 35.44 4.80 12.03
N LEU A 138 34.31 4.89 12.73
CA LEU A 138 33.13 5.61 12.26
C LEU A 138 33.43 7.11 12.05
N ALA A 139 34.25 7.73 12.93
CA ALA A 139 34.68 9.12 12.74
C ALA A 139 35.56 9.31 11.50
N MET A 140 36.50 8.39 11.24
CA MET A 140 37.33 8.40 10.02
C MET A 140 36.47 8.21 8.76
N LEU A 141 35.49 7.30 8.79
CA LEU A 141 34.52 7.14 7.69
C LEU A 141 33.71 8.41 7.44
N ARG A 142 33.27 9.11 8.50
CA ARG A 142 32.55 10.39 8.38
C ARG A 142 33.43 11.50 7.79
N SER A 143 34.70 11.61 8.20
CA SER A 143 35.62 12.61 7.66
C SER A 143 36.07 12.28 6.24
N GLY A 144 36.04 11.01 5.84
CA GLY A 144 36.63 10.54 4.59
C GLY A 144 38.17 10.50 4.63
N GLU A 145 38.73 10.42 5.83
CA GLU A 145 40.17 10.25 6.05
C GLU A 145 40.61 8.84 5.59
N GLU A 146 41.76 8.74 4.93
CA GLU A 146 42.31 7.45 4.48
C GLU A 146 42.80 6.62 5.66
N PHE A 147 42.65 5.29 5.56
CA PHE A 147 43.07 4.35 6.60
C PHE A 147 44.52 3.91 6.42
N ASP A 148 45.48 4.85 6.42
CA ASP A 148 46.88 4.59 6.07
C ASP A 148 47.50 3.39 6.83
N ASN A 149 47.08 3.17 8.08
CA ASN A 149 47.59 2.10 8.95
C ASN A 149 46.54 1.05 9.35
N LEU A 150 45.27 1.21 8.95
CA LEU A 150 44.19 0.32 9.36
C LEU A 150 43.57 -0.37 8.14
N HIS A 151 43.88 -1.64 7.97
CA HIS A 151 43.14 -2.46 7.01
C HIS A 151 41.75 -2.79 7.58
N ILE A 152 40.67 -2.50 6.86
CA ILE A 152 39.32 -2.91 7.27
C ILE A 152 38.90 -4.08 6.39
N SER A 153 38.72 -5.26 6.99
CA SER A 153 38.21 -6.43 6.27
C SER A 153 36.81 -6.17 5.68
N GLU A 154 36.44 -6.89 4.62
CA GLU A 154 35.10 -6.78 4.04
C GLU A 154 33.99 -7.10 5.06
N SER A 155 34.24 -8.07 5.94
CA SER A 155 33.32 -8.45 7.02
C SER A 155 33.13 -7.31 8.03
N ALA A 156 34.21 -6.64 8.43
CA ALA A 156 34.14 -5.49 9.33
C ALA A 156 33.47 -4.29 8.67
N MET A 157 33.73 -4.02 7.40
CA MET A 157 33.06 -2.92 6.68
C MET A 157 31.56 -3.15 6.60
N ALA A 158 31.13 -4.38 6.32
CA ALA A 158 29.72 -4.74 6.31
C ALA A 158 29.07 -4.68 7.71
N ARG A 159 29.84 -4.97 8.78
CA ARG A 159 29.40 -4.76 10.16
C ARG A 159 29.27 -3.29 10.52
N LEU A 160 30.24 -2.44 10.12
CA LEU A 160 30.19 -0.99 10.31
C LEU A 160 29.00 -0.37 9.58
N LEU A 161 28.68 -0.87 8.38
CA LEU A 161 27.46 -0.49 7.66
C LEU A 161 26.21 -0.81 8.48
N ASP A 162 26.11 -2.01 9.08
CA ASP A 162 24.95 -2.37 9.90
C ASP A 162 24.86 -1.48 11.15
N ILE A 163 25.99 -1.16 11.79
CA ILE A 163 26.04 -0.21 12.92
C ILE A 163 25.53 1.16 12.49
N ALA A 164 25.98 1.68 11.34
CA ALA A 164 25.57 2.98 10.83
C ALA A 164 24.06 3.02 10.53
N VAL A 165 23.51 1.96 9.90
CA VAL A 165 22.07 1.83 9.65
C VAL A 165 21.31 1.76 10.97
N LEU A 166 21.71 0.91 11.91
CA LEU A 166 21.01 0.70 13.18
C LEU A 166 21.10 1.87 14.15
N THR A 167 22.12 2.71 14.00
CA THR A 167 22.22 3.96 14.76
C THR A 167 21.39 5.09 14.14
N GLY A 168 20.85 4.90 12.92
CA GLY A 168 20.07 5.91 12.20
C GLY A 168 20.90 7.00 11.53
N ASP A 169 22.22 6.80 11.40
CA ASP A 169 23.13 7.75 10.76
C ASP A 169 23.14 7.51 9.24
N SER A 170 22.26 8.20 8.52
CA SER A 170 22.08 8.04 7.07
C SER A 170 23.33 8.36 6.26
N ASP A 171 24.05 9.41 6.64
CA ASP A 171 25.23 9.88 5.91
C ASP A 171 26.38 8.87 6.05
N LEU A 172 26.58 8.37 7.28
CA LEU A 172 27.56 7.32 7.53
C LEU A 172 27.16 6.01 6.86
N ALA A 173 25.88 5.64 6.89
CA ALA A 173 25.39 4.44 6.22
C ALA A 173 25.65 4.48 4.71
N GLN A 174 25.41 5.62 4.05
CA GLN A 174 25.69 5.79 2.63
C GLN A 174 27.19 5.69 2.31
N ARG A 175 28.06 6.28 3.15
CA ARG A 175 29.52 6.19 3.00
C ARG A 175 30.03 4.77 3.20
N CYS A 176 29.56 4.08 4.24
CA CYS A 176 29.87 2.67 4.46
C CYS A 176 29.41 1.83 3.26
N ALA A 177 28.19 2.06 2.77
CA ALA A 177 27.62 1.31 1.64
C ALA A 177 28.40 1.51 0.33
N ALA A 178 29.04 2.66 0.14
CA ALA A 178 29.91 2.92 -1.02
C ALA A 178 31.22 2.12 -0.96
N GLN A 179 31.73 1.83 0.24
CA GLN A 179 32.96 1.05 0.46
C GLN A 179 32.69 -0.45 0.69
N CYS A 180 31.43 -0.80 0.98
CA CYS A 180 31.05 -2.16 1.33
C CYS A 180 30.72 -3.00 0.09
N VAL A 181 31.56 -4.00 -0.17
CA VAL A 181 31.34 -4.99 -1.25
C VAL A 181 30.27 -6.01 -0.87
N ARG A 182 30.10 -6.30 0.43
CA ARG A 182 29.18 -7.31 0.97
C ARG A 182 27.89 -6.67 1.51
N ARG A 183 26.78 -6.74 0.76
CA ARG A 183 25.45 -6.26 1.19
C ARG A 183 24.50 -7.44 1.44
N PRO A 184 23.57 -7.37 2.41
CA PRO A 184 23.68 -7.08 3.85
C PRO A 184 23.89 -8.35 4.69
N LEU A 185 24.32 -8.17 5.95
CA LEU A 185 24.66 -9.26 6.88
C LEU A 185 23.59 -9.62 7.92
N ARG A 186 22.48 -8.86 7.98
CA ARG A 186 21.34 -9.14 8.85
C ARG A 186 20.07 -9.33 8.05
N ARG A 187 19.11 -10.01 8.66
CA ARG A 187 17.77 -10.16 8.11
C ARG A 187 16.89 -9.05 8.63
N TRP A 188 16.30 -8.32 7.70
CA TRP A 188 15.35 -7.25 7.96
C TRP A 188 13.95 -7.78 7.73
N ARG A 189 13.09 -7.65 8.71
CA ARG A 189 11.70 -8.10 8.63
C ARG A 189 10.79 -6.91 8.41
N SER A 190 9.63 -7.15 7.79
CA SER A 190 8.62 -6.09 7.70
C SER A 190 8.23 -5.57 9.10
N GLU A 191 8.19 -6.45 10.10
CA GLU A 191 7.88 -6.07 11.49
C GLU A 191 8.99 -5.29 12.20
N ASP A 192 10.22 -5.32 11.67
CA ASP A 192 11.30 -4.48 12.20
C ASP A 192 11.01 -3.01 11.85
N PHE A 193 10.56 -2.73 10.63
CA PHE A 193 10.31 -1.36 10.18
C PHE A 193 8.90 -0.88 10.51
N PHE A 194 7.92 -1.77 10.49
CA PHE A 194 6.52 -1.42 10.66
C PHE A 194 5.97 -2.06 11.93
N VAL A 195 5.55 -1.21 12.85
CA VAL A 195 4.84 -1.61 14.06
C VAL A 195 3.37 -1.26 13.94
N GLN A 196 2.55 -1.93 14.75
CA GLN A 196 1.15 -1.62 14.95
C GLN A 196 0.97 -0.99 16.33
N PRO A 197 1.00 0.35 16.45
CA PRO A 197 0.64 1.01 17.70
C PRO A 197 -0.79 0.66 18.09
N ARG A 198 -1.15 0.81 19.38
CA ARG A 198 -2.54 0.59 19.79
C ARG A 198 -3.54 1.48 19.05
N THR A 199 -3.11 2.70 18.69
CA THR A 199 -3.94 3.73 18.06
C THR A 199 -3.90 3.72 16.53
N GLU A 200 -3.02 2.92 15.93
CA GLU A 200 -2.70 3.01 14.51
C GLU A 200 -2.47 1.63 13.90
N LEU A 201 -2.91 1.43 12.65
CA LEU A 201 -2.69 0.16 11.98
C LEU A 201 -1.25 -0.06 11.51
N ILE A 202 -0.56 1.03 11.19
CA ILE A 202 0.78 0.98 10.66
C ILE A 202 1.52 2.27 11.04
N ALA A 203 2.70 2.10 11.61
CA ALA A 203 3.63 3.18 11.88
C ALA A 203 5.07 2.67 11.65
N VAL A 204 5.97 3.57 11.28
CA VAL A 204 7.39 3.22 11.16
C VAL A 204 8.02 3.19 12.56
N ALA A 205 8.57 2.05 12.96
CA ALA A 205 9.09 1.79 14.30
C ALA A 205 10.32 2.66 14.64
N SER A 206 11.19 2.88 13.65
CA SER A 206 12.41 3.67 13.77
C SER A 206 12.68 4.38 12.45
N PRO A 207 12.08 5.56 12.22
CA PRO A 207 12.19 6.29 10.96
C PRO A 207 13.63 6.53 10.50
N ASP A 208 14.53 6.87 11.43
CA ASP A 208 15.94 7.13 11.12
C ASP A 208 16.68 5.87 10.66
N VAL A 209 16.42 4.72 11.32
CA VAL A 209 17.01 3.43 10.93
C VAL A 209 16.49 3.00 9.56
N PHE A 210 15.19 3.17 9.32
CA PHE A 210 14.57 2.85 8.04
C PHE A 210 15.10 3.75 6.90
N MET A 211 15.29 5.05 7.17
CA MET A 211 15.90 6.00 6.26
C MET A 211 17.34 5.63 5.92
N ALA A 212 18.17 5.38 6.94
CA ALA A 212 19.56 4.99 6.78
C ALA A 212 19.68 3.67 6.01
N ALA A 213 18.77 2.73 6.25
CA ALA A 213 18.71 1.48 5.51
C ALA A 213 18.49 1.74 4.01
N ILE A 214 17.44 2.49 3.65
CA ILE A 214 17.13 2.79 2.24
C ILE A 214 18.29 3.52 1.56
N LEU A 215 18.90 4.51 2.23
CA LEU A 215 20.03 5.27 1.69
C LEU A 215 21.32 4.47 1.56
N ALA A 216 21.51 3.43 2.38
CA ALA A 216 22.56 2.43 2.20
C ALA A 216 22.36 1.56 0.95
N GLY A 217 21.28 1.75 0.19
CA GLY A 217 20.96 0.95 -0.99
C GLY A 217 20.47 -0.45 -0.63
N ILE A 218 19.85 -0.59 0.54
CA ILE A 218 19.12 -1.79 0.92
C ILE A 218 17.88 -1.89 0.02
N ALA A 219 17.86 -2.91 -0.84
CA ALA A 219 16.84 -3.10 -1.86
C ALA A 219 15.53 -3.61 -1.25
N LEU A 220 14.77 -2.73 -0.58
CA LEU A 220 13.49 -3.07 0.04
C LEU A 220 12.30 -3.11 -0.95
N GLN A 221 12.57 -3.10 -2.25
CA GLN A 221 11.57 -2.95 -3.31
C GLN A 221 10.59 -4.15 -3.35
N GLY A 222 11.07 -5.34 -2.97
CA GLY A 222 10.27 -6.55 -2.84
C GLY A 222 9.60 -6.72 -1.48
N LEU A 223 9.86 -5.84 -0.51
CA LEU A 223 9.31 -5.98 0.84
C LEU A 223 7.81 -5.71 0.81
N LEU A 224 7.05 -6.75 1.12
CA LEU A 224 5.62 -6.65 1.34
C LEU A 224 5.36 -6.51 2.83
N VAL A 225 4.64 -5.47 3.21
CA VAL A 225 4.26 -5.24 4.59
C VAL A 225 2.95 -5.97 4.85
N GLY A 226 3.00 -6.96 5.73
CA GLY A 226 1.82 -7.62 6.24
C GLY A 226 1.10 -6.72 7.24
N VAL A 227 -0.19 -6.49 7.04
CA VAL A 227 -0.99 -5.79 8.05
C VAL A 227 -1.71 -6.82 8.91
N PRO A 228 -1.47 -6.85 10.24
CA PRO A 228 -2.13 -7.78 11.12
C PRO A 228 -3.65 -7.59 11.06
N SER A 229 -4.41 -8.69 11.07
CA SER A 229 -5.86 -8.61 11.22
C SER A 229 -6.22 -8.03 12.58
N LEU A 230 -6.97 -6.94 12.60
CA LEU A 230 -7.52 -6.32 13.82
C LEU A 230 -8.34 -7.30 14.67
N PHE A 231 -8.91 -8.33 14.05
CA PHE A 231 -9.79 -9.30 14.70
C PHE A 231 -9.26 -10.74 14.67
N GLY A 232 -7.98 -10.92 14.32
CA GLY A 232 -7.34 -12.24 14.28
C GLY A 232 -7.93 -13.24 13.27
N LEU A 233 -8.91 -12.85 12.45
CA LEU A 233 -9.65 -13.76 11.57
C LEU A 233 -9.49 -13.48 10.09
N PHE A 234 -9.27 -12.23 9.65
CA PHE A 234 -9.04 -11.92 8.24
C PHE A 234 -8.22 -10.63 8.08
N CYS A 235 -6.99 -10.73 7.57
CA CYS A 235 -6.36 -9.73 6.71
C CYS A 235 -5.01 -10.24 6.19
N PRO A 236 -4.97 -10.97 5.07
CA PRO A 236 -3.73 -11.16 4.33
C PRO A 236 -3.62 -10.05 3.29
N GLY A 237 -3.74 -8.79 3.71
CA GLY A 237 -3.41 -7.65 2.85
C GLY A 237 -1.90 -7.46 2.87
N VAL A 238 -1.22 -7.85 1.78
CA VAL A 238 0.17 -7.41 1.57
C VAL A 238 0.15 -6.05 0.90
N ILE A 239 0.83 -5.09 1.52
CA ILE A 239 0.97 -3.72 1.04
C ILE A 239 2.40 -3.56 0.54
N PRO A 240 2.64 -3.09 -0.69
CA PRO A 240 3.97 -2.72 -1.14
C PRO A 240 4.57 -1.67 -0.21
N LEU A 241 5.89 -1.70 -0.03
CA LEU A 241 6.59 -0.78 0.85
C LEU A 241 6.19 0.69 0.67
N ARG A 242 6.11 1.17 -0.57
CA ARG A 242 5.69 2.54 -0.88
C ARG A 242 4.29 2.85 -0.33
N GLY A 243 3.35 1.91 -0.49
CA GLY A 243 2.02 2.03 0.07
C GLY A 243 2.03 2.05 1.59
N ALA A 244 2.84 1.20 2.22
CA ALA A 244 2.97 1.12 3.68
C ALA A 244 3.50 2.42 4.30
N VAL A 245 4.56 3.01 3.70
CA VAL A 245 5.10 4.31 4.14
C VAL A 245 4.06 5.42 3.98
N ALA A 246 3.34 5.45 2.86
CA ALA A 246 2.27 6.42 2.65
C ALA A 246 1.17 6.27 3.71
N MET A 247 0.78 5.04 4.05
CA MET A 247 -0.27 4.74 5.03
C MET A 247 0.12 5.08 6.48
N CYS A 248 1.39 5.33 6.79
CA CYS A 248 1.79 5.83 8.11
C CYS A 248 1.21 7.24 8.37
N GLY A 249 1.04 8.06 7.33
CA GLY A 249 0.46 9.40 7.45
C GLY A 249 1.42 10.47 7.97
N ASP A 250 2.70 10.15 8.12
CA ASP A 250 3.74 11.13 8.36
C ASP A 250 4.16 11.76 7.02
N LEU A 251 3.70 13.00 6.80
CA LEU A 251 3.95 13.74 5.56
C LEU A 251 5.44 14.11 5.39
N GLN A 252 6.17 14.34 6.49
CA GLN A 252 7.59 14.68 6.41
C GLN A 252 8.39 13.44 6.06
N LEU A 253 8.13 12.33 6.74
CA LEU A 253 8.75 11.04 6.41
C LEU A 253 8.47 10.63 4.97
N TRP A 254 7.22 10.80 4.51
CA TRP A 254 6.86 10.55 3.11
C TRP A 254 7.65 11.42 2.13
N ARG A 255 7.77 12.73 2.37
CA ARG A 255 8.53 13.64 1.49
C ARG A 255 10.00 13.23 1.38
N THR A 256 10.60 12.80 2.48
CA THR A 256 12.00 12.38 2.50
C THR A 256 12.20 11.03 1.81
N LEU A 257 11.28 10.08 1.99
CA LEU A 257 11.40 8.73 1.45
C LEU A 257 10.87 8.54 0.03
N ALA A 258 9.85 9.28 -0.39
CA ALA A 258 9.19 9.09 -1.67
C ALA A 258 10.13 9.10 -2.89
N PRO A 259 11.20 9.94 -2.94
CA PRO A 259 12.19 9.90 -4.03
C PRO A 259 13.09 8.67 -4.02
N LEU A 260 13.26 8.02 -2.87
CA LEU A 260 14.12 6.86 -2.68
C LEU A 260 13.38 5.53 -2.91
N LEU A 261 12.05 5.56 -2.84
CA LEU A 261 11.19 4.41 -3.03
C LEU A 261 10.87 4.24 -4.52
N PRO A 262 10.86 3.00 -5.04
CA PRO A 262 10.56 2.74 -6.45
C PRO A 262 9.19 3.33 -6.82
N GLU A 263 9.11 4.01 -7.96
CA GLU A 263 7.83 4.46 -8.50
C GLU A 263 7.05 3.24 -8.99
N SER A 264 5.81 3.11 -8.52
CA SER A 264 4.89 2.11 -9.05
C SER A 264 4.33 2.62 -10.37
N GLN A 265 4.54 1.89 -11.46
CA GLN A 265 3.95 2.20 -12.77
C GLN A 265 2.41 2.26 -12.70
N HIS A 266 1.82 1.43 -11.84
CA HIS A 266 0.38 1.38 -11.62
C HIS A 266 0.02 1.86 -10.22
N PRO A 267 -1.13 2.55 -10.07
CA PRO A 267 -1.70 2.83 -8.77
C PRO A 267 -1.87 1.55 -7.97
N TRP A 268 -1.25 1.49 -6.78
CA TRP A 268 -1.49 0.36 -5.91
C TRP A 268 -2.96 0.37 -5.46
N SER A 269 -3.59 -0.79 -5.49
CA SER A 269 -4.93 -0.98 -4.96
C SER A 269 -5.00 -2.22 -4.07
N PRO A 270 -5.83 -2.19 -3.01
CA PRO A 270 -6.09 -3.38 -2.24
C PRO A 270 -6.70 -4.46 -3.14
N SER A 271 -6.36 -5.73 -2.90
CA SER A 271 -6.93 -6.84 -3.64
C SER A 271 -8.46 -6.78 -3.60
N PRO A 272 -9.16 -7.02 -4.72
CA PRO A 272 -10.60 -7.15 -4.71
C PRO A 272 -11.00 -8.22 -3.68
N GLY A 273 -12.16 -8.05 -3.04
CA GLY A 273 -12.56 -8.96 -1.97
C GLY A 273 -12.11 -8.54 -0.57
N LYS A 274 -11.03 -7.75 -0.38
CA LYS A 274 -10.56 -7.34 0.96
C LYS A 274 -11.33 -6.14 1.48
N PRO A 275 -12.29 -6.35 2.39
CA PRO A 275 -13.31 -5.34 2.60
C PRO A 275 -12.91 -4.31 3.67
N GLU A 276 -11.87 -4.54 4.46
CA GLU A 276 -11.43 -3.65 5.54
C GLU A 276 -10.23 -2.75 5.17
N SER A 277 -9.90 -2.64 3.88
CA SER A 277 -8.76 -1.85 3.41
C SER A 277 -8.84 -0.37 3.82
N GLY A 278 -10.05 0.18 3.99
CA GLY A 278 -10.28 1.54 4.45
C GLY A 278 -9.69 1.84 5.83
N LEU A 279 -9.56 0.84 6.72
CA LEU A 279 -9.01 1.06 8.07
C LEU A 279 -7.55 1.49 8.03
N LEU A 280 -6.80 1.17 6.97
CA LEU A 280 -5.41 1.62 6.77
C LEU A 280 -5.31 3.15 6.75
N LEU A 281 -6.37 3.81 6.28
CA LEU A 281 -6.47 5.27 6.18
C LEU A 281 -7.08 5.90 7.44
N CYS A 282 -7.40 5.09 8.45
CA CYS A 282 -7.99 5.54 9.70
C CYS A 282 -6.97 5.59 10.85
N ARG A 283 -7.25 6.45 11.82
CA ARG A 283 -6.65 6.43 13.16
C ARG A 283 -7.71 6.02 14.18
N GLN A 284 -7.31 5.35 15.24
CA GLN A 284 -8.22 5.07 16.34
C GLN A 284 -8.28 6.31 17.25
N SER A 285 -9.50 6.79 17.51
CA SER A 285 -9.74 7.86 18.47
C SER A 285 -9.46 7.37 19.90
N ALA A 286 -8.77 8.18 20.69
CA ALA A 286 -8.35 7.84 22.05
C ALA A 286 -9.52 7.50 22.99
N HIS A 287 -10.71 8.06 22.73
CA HIS A 287 -11.81 8.04 23.69
C HIS A 287 -12.84 6.93 23.47
N TYR A 288 -12.97 6.34 22.27
CA TYR A 288 -14.16 5.52 21.96
C TYR A 288 -13.94 4.27 21.11
N ARG A 289 -12.71 3.79 20.93
CA ARG A 289 -12.38 2.73 19.94
C ARG A 289 -12.95 3.02 18.54
N SER A 290 -13.32 4.27 18.26
CA SER A 290 -13.91 4.68 17.00
C SER A 290 -12.79 4.98 16.02
N TRP A 291 -12.96 4.52 14.79
CA TRP A 291 -12.03 4.82 13.70
C TRP A 291 -12.47 6.10 12.99
N GLU A 292 -11.53 7.02 12.81
CA GLU A 292 -11.68 8.28 12.09
C GLU A 292 -10.73 8.27 10.90
N LEU A 293 -11.14 8.80 9.74
CA LEU A 293 -10.20 8.99 8.63
C LEU A 293 -9.12 9.98 9.05
N CYS A 294 -7.88 9.68 8.69
CA CYS A 294 -6.75 10.56 8.92
C CYS A 294 -6.45 11.34 7.64
N VAL A 295 -6.68 12.65 7.65
CA VAL A 295 -6.44 13.51 6.48
C VAL A 295 -5.00 13.41 5.97
N ASN A 296 -4.02 13.29 6.88
CA ASN A 296 -2.62 13.16 6.48
C ASN A 296 -2.36 11.84 5.76
N ARG A 297 -2.96 10.72 6.19
CA ARG A 297 -2.88 9.43 5.48
C ARG A 297 -3.54 9.48 4.10
N LEU A 298 -4.67 10.18 3.97
CA LEU A 298 -5.30 10.40 2.67
C LEU A 298 -4.40 11.22 1.74
N ARG A 299 -3.78 12.28 2.25
CA ARG A 299 -2.84 13.12 1.48
C ARG A 299 -1.62 12.33 1.02
N THR A 300 -0.95 11.61 1.92
CA THR A 300 0.21 10.79 1.57
C THR A 300 -0.16 9.66 0.63
N ALA A 301 -1.32 9.01 0.81
CA ALA A 301 -1.82 8.00 -0.12
C ALA A 301 -2.05 8.55 -1.54
N LEU A 302 -2.62 9.76 -1.66
CA LEU A 302 -2.78 10.43 -2.96
C LEU A 302 -1.43 10.79 -3.60
N LEU A 303 -0.47 11.28 -2.81
CA LEU A 303 0.90 11.55 -3.28
C LEU A 303 1.62 10.25 -3.69
N ALA A 304 1.28 9.13 -3.08
CA ALA A 304 1.79 7.81 -3.40
C ALA A 304 1.10 7.15 -4.60
N ASN A 305 0.18 7.87 -5.28
CA ASN A 305 -0.61 7.35 -6.39
C ASN A 305 -1.43 6.09 -6.00
N ILE A 306 -1.97 6.04 -4.79
CA ILE A 306 -2.80 4.92 -4.34
C ILE A 306 -4.24 5.11 -4.85
N ASP A 307 -4.83 4.05 -5.42
CA ASP A 307 -6.20 4.08 -5.91
C ASP A 307 -7.22 4.01 -4.77
N LEU A 308 -7.57 5.18 -4.25
CA LEU A 308 -8.56 5.33 -3.18
C LEU A 308 -9.97 4.85 -3.56
N LYS A 309 -10.29 4.67 -4.85
CA LYS A 309 -11.62 4.21 -5.30
C LYS A 309 -11.90 2.76 -4.90
N ARG A 310 -10.84 1.96 -4.72
CA ARG A 310 -10.93 0.54 -4.34
C ARG A 310 -10.94 0.30 -2.82
N PHE A 311 -10.71 1.35 -2.04
CA PHE A 311 -10.80 1.27 -0.59
C PHE A 311 -12.26 1.28 -0.16
N GLY A 312 -12.54 0.43 0.82
CA GLY A 312 -13.85 0.34 1.43
C GLY A 312 -13.74 -0.20 2.83
N PHE A 313 -14.87 -0.18 3.51
CA PHE A 313 -15.07 -0.80 4.80
C PHE A 313 -16.08 -1.93 4.61
N TYR A 314 -15.80 -3.08 5.22
CA TYR A 314 -16.79 -4.13 5.30
C TYR A 314 -17.86 -3.63 6.23
N ASP A 315 -19.11 -3.72 5.80
CA ASP A 315 -20.19 -3.66 6.75
C ASP A 315 -20.28 -5.02 7.46
N GLY A 316 -19.25 -5.35 8.26
CA GLY A 316 -19.35 -6.46 9.23
C GLY A 316 -20.52 -6.26 10.19
N TYR A 317 -21.05 -5.03 10.25
CA TYR A 317 -22.23 -4.63 10.98
C TYR A 317 -23.53 -4.69 10.16
N ALA A 318 -23.53 -5.02 8.86
CA ALA A 318 -24.75 -5.42 8.17
C ALA A 318 -25.36 -6.64 8.86
N TYR A 319 -24.52 -7.50 9.44
CA TYR A 319 -24.94 -8.55 10.38
C TYR A 319 -25.58 -7.98 11.67
N ALA A 320 -25.05 -6.90 12.25
CA ALA A 320 -25.66 -6.26 13.42
C ALA A 320 -27.01 -5.59 13.08
N TRP A 321 -27.15 -5.00 11.88
CA TRP A 321 -28.41 -4.43 11.38
C TRP A 321 -29.48 -5.50 11.13
N ARG A 322 -29.08 -6.69 10.66
CA ARG A 322 -29.96 -7.88 10.58
C ARG A 322 -30.52 -8.31 11.94
N HIS A 323 -29.90 -7.90 13.05
CA HIS A 323 -30.31 -8.28 14.41
C HIS A 323 -30.92 -7.14 15.24
N CYS A 324 -31.09 -5.94 14.67
CA CYS A 324 -31.63 -4.79 15.41
C CYS A 324 -33.16 -4.89 15.64
N CYS A 325 -33.93 -5.17 14.58
CA CYS A 325 -35.33 -5.59 14.68
C CYS A 325 -35.78 -6.31 13.38
N PRO A 326 -36.91 -7.05 13.40
CA PRO A 326 -37.43 -7.73 12.21
C PRO A 326 -37.72 -6.80 11.02
N ALA A 327 -38.14 -5.55 11.27
CA ALA A 327 -38.38 -4.56 10.22
C ALA A 327 -37.06 -4.09 9.56
N CYS A 328 -36.00 -3.87 10.33
CA CYS A 328 -34.65 -3.61 9.81
C CYS A 328 -34.11 -4.81 9.03
N ALA A 329 -34.27 -6.03 9.55
CA ALA A 329 -33.86 -7.25 8.88
C ALA A 329 -34.57 -7.46 7.54
N ALA A 330 -35.88 -7.15 7.47
CA ALA A 330 -36.66 -7.18 6.24
C ALA A 330 -36.22 -6.10 5.23
N ARG A 331 -35.86 -4.90 5.71
CA ARG A 331 -35.33 -3.81 4.87
C ARG A 331 -33.95 -4.13 4.29
N VAL A 332 -33.09 -4.78 5.09
CA VAL A 332 -31.77 -5.28 4.64
C VAL A 332 -31.95 -6.46 3.67
N GLY A 333 -32.89 -7.37 3.94
CA GLY A 333 -33.22 -8.47 3.01
C GLY A 333 -33.82 -7.99 1.67
N PHE A 334 -34.48 -6.83 1.65
CA PHE A 334 -34.93 -6.19 0.40
C PHE A 334 -33.76 -5.63 -0.41
N LEU A 335 -32.70 -5.14 0.25
CA LEU A 335 -31.46 -4.70 -0.40
C LEU A 335 -30.63 -5.90 -0.90
N ASP A 336 -30.61 -7.03 -0.17
CA ASP A 336 -29.96 -8.28 -0.60
C ASP A 336 -30.56 -8.82 -1.92
N GLY A 337 -31.85 -8.61 -2.19
CA GLY A 337 -32.53 -9.01 -3.42
C GLY A 337 -32.20 -8.14 -4.65
N LEU A 338 -31.61 -6.97 -4.43
CA LEU A 338 -31.28 -6.00 -5.48
C LEU A 338 -29.87 -6.19 -6.06
N ASN A 339 -29.29 -7.40 -6.08
CA ASN A 339 -27.98 -7.66 -6.70
C ASN A 339 -26.94 -6.57 -6.37
N VAL A 340 -26.93 -6.09 -5.12
CA VAL A 340 -26.02 -5.03 -4.68
C VAL A 340 -24.66 -5.67 -4.46
N GLY A 341 -23.98 -6.01 -5.56
CA GLY A 341 -22.68 -6.68 -5.57
C GLY A 341 -21.54 -5.86 -4.94
N ASP A 342 -21.86 -4.75 -4.27
CA ASP A 342 -20.91 -3.82 -3.67
C ASP A 342 -21.51 -3.12 -2.43
N ASP A 343 -21.93 -3.91 -1.43
CA ASP A 343 -22.35 -3.44 -0.09
C ASP A 343 -21.23 -2.76 0.74
N ARG A 344 -20.19 -2.26 0.08
CA ARG A 344 -19.02 -1.68 0.72
C ARG A 344 -19.27 -0.19 0.94
N ARG A 345 -19.20 0.23 2.19
CA ARG A 345 -19.08 1.66 2.50
C ARG A 345 -17.76 2.15 1.94
N ARG A 346 -17.80 3.14 1.08
CA ARG A 346 -16.62 3.77 0.50
C ARG A 346 -16.04 4.79 1.47
N LEU A 347 -14.79 5.20 1.25
CA LEU A 347 -14.12 6.19 2.10
C LEU A 347 -14.94 7.47 2.26
N LEU A 348 -15.60 7.92 1.18
CA LEU A 348 -16.40 9.14 1.19
C LEU A 348 -17.65 9.01 2.08
N ASP A 349 -18.28 7.84 2.08
CA ASP A 349 -19.43 7.57 2.96
C ASP A 349 -19.01 7.65 4.43
N VAL A 350 -17.83 7.12 4.78
CA VAL A 350 -17.29 7.19 6.14
C VAL A 350 -16.93 8.62 6.55
N ALA A 351 -16.31 9.40 5.66
CA ALA A 351 -16.01 10.81 5.94
C ALA A 351 -17.28 11.60 6.28
N VAL A 352 -18.35 11.42 5.49
CA VAL A 352 -19.65 12.06 5.70
C VAL A 352 -20.31 11.56 6.98
N CYS A 353 -20.33 10.24 7.21
CA CYS A 353 -20.84 9.63 8.43
C CYS A 353 -20.19 10.20 9.70
N LYS A 354 -18.90 10.52 9.62
CA LYS A 354 -18.08 11.07 10.73
C LYS A 354 -18.04 12.59 10.79
N GLY A 355 -18.69 13.30 9.86
CA GLY A 355 -18.66 14.75 9.84
C GLY A 355 -17.27 15.34 9.54
N GLN A 356 -16.42 14.62 8.80
CA GLN A 356 -15.04 15.00 8.49
C GLN A 356 -14.96 15.75 7.15
N SER A 357 -15.36 17.04 7.14
CA SER A 357 -15.39 17.93 5.97
C SER A 357 -14.11 17.88 5.13
N GLU A 358 -12.95 18.10 5.76
CA GLU A 358 -11.65 18.13 5.06
C GLU A 358 -11.32 16.80 4.35
N CYS A 359 -11.63 15.66 4.98
CA CYS A 359 -11.44 14.34 4.37
C CYS A 359 -12.39 14.12 3.19
N ALA A 360 -13.66 14.53 3.34
CA ALA A 360 -14.68 14.37 2.32
C ALA A 360 -14.39 15.24 1.08
N GLU A 361 -13.96 16.48 1.29
CA GLU A 361 -13.49 17.37 0.22
C GLU A 361 -12.32 16.77 -0.55
N LEU A 362 -11.30 16.29 0.18
CA LEU A 362 -10.10 15.70 -0.41
C LEU A 362 -10.46 14.49 -1.27
N LEU A 363 -11.30 13.58 -0.75
CA LEU A 363 -11.77 12.39 -1.46
C LEU A 363 -12.59 12.74 -2.71
N ALA A 364 -13.55 13.67 -2.58
CA ALA A 364 -14.39 14.10 -3.69
C ALA A 364 -13.61 14.83 -4.80
N SER A 365 -12.57 15.60 -4.42
CA SER A 365 -11.63 16.23 -5.36
C SER A 365 -10.79 15.24 -6.16
N ARG A 366 -10.84 13.93 -5.84
CA ARG A 366 -10.08 12.87 -6.52
C ARG A 366 -10.97 11.76 -7.09
N GLU A 367 -12.28 12.02 -7.21
CA GLU A 367 -13.28 11.03 -7.66
C GLU A 367 -13.30 9.76 -6.82
N ALA A 368 -13.04 9.85 -5.53
CA ALA A 368 -13.34 8.72 -4.66
C ALA A 368 -14.81 8.32 -4.85
N SER A 369 -15.05 7.02 -5.01
CA SER A 369 -16.41 6.50 -5.17
C SER A 369 -17.22 6.77 -3.90
N ALA A 370 -18.50 7.09 -4.07
CA ALA A 370 -19.51 7.04 -3.01
C ALA A 370 -20.45 5.88 -3.32
N SER A 371 -21.01 5.27 -2.28
CA SER A 371 -22.08 4.27 -2.43
C SER A 371 -23.45 4.93 -2.30
N CYS A 372 -24.53 4.15 -2.49
CA CYS A 372 -25.89 4.62 -2.25
C CYS A 372 -26.13 5.08 -0.81
N TRP A 373 -25.32 4.63 0.15
CA TRP A 373 -25.38 5.04 1.56
C TRP A 373 -25.18 6.54 1.77
N LEU A 374 -24.46 7.21 0.87
CA LEU A 374 -24.20 8.64 1.01
C LEU A 374 -25.48 9.47 1.14
N ARG A 375 -26.53 9.13 0.37
CA ARG A 375 -27.83 9.80 0.42
C ARG A 375 -28.51 9.56 1.76
N GLU A 376 -28.57 8.30 2.17
CA GLU A 376 -29.18 7.89 3.44
C GLU A 376 -28.50 8.58 4.64
N LEU A 377 -27.18 8.71 4.62
CA LEU A 377 -26.42 9.43 5.64
C LEU A 377 -26.77 10.93 5.77
N CYS A 378 -27.49 11.51 4.81
CA CYS A 378 -27.92 12.90 4.83
C CYS A 378 -29.39 13.08 5.25
N LEU A 379 -30.12 11.99 5.51
CA LEU A 379 -31.52 12.01 5.93
C LEU A 379 -31.68 11.95 7.46
N PRO A 380 -32.72 12.59 8.03
CA PRO A 380 -33.01 12.56 9.47
C PRO A 380 -33.42 11.16 9.96
N ASP A 381 -34.11 10.38 9.12
CA ASP A 381 -34.77 9.12 9.49
C ASP A 381 -33.86 7.87 9.39
N MET A 382 -32.54 8.05 9.51
CA MET A 382 -31.60 6.93 9.53
C MET A 382 -31.72 6.07 10.80
N LEU A 383 -32.42 6.58 11.82
CA LEU A 383 -32.75 5.81 13.01
C LEU A 383 -33.99 4.95 12.70
N CYS A 384 -33.90 3.65 12.97
CA CYS A 384 -35.08 2.81 12.93
C CYS A 384 -36.09 3.34 13.96
N ALA A 385 -37.25 3.78 13.47
CA ALA A 385 -38.32 4.34 14.29
C ALA A 385 -38.82 3.39 15.40
N GLU A 386 -38.62 2.07 15.24
CA GLU A 386 -39.06 1.06 16.21
C GLU A 386 -38.06 0.84 17.35
N CYS A 387 -36.76 0.94 17.11
CA CYS A 387 -35.76 0.68 18.16
C CYS A 387 -35.09 1.94 18.72
N GLY A 388 -35.24 3.11 18.09
CA GLY A 388 -34.79 4.42 18.61
C GLY A 388 -33.27 4.56 18.80
N ASP A 389 -32.52 3.47 18.69
CA ASP A 389 -31.11 3.39 19.02
C ASP A 389 -30.42 2.46 18.01
N VAL A 390 -30.17 3.00 16.82
CA VAL A 390 -29.25 2.40 15.85
C VAL A 390 -27.91 3.11 15.97
N THR A 391 -27.36 3.15 17.18
CA THR A 391 -25.93 3.35 17.30
C THR A 391 -25.27 2.08 16.79
N VAL A 392 -24.77 2.12 15.55
CA VAL A 392 -23.93 1.04 15.02
C VAL A 392 -22.80 0.82 16.03
N PRO A 393 -22.67 -0.37 16.66
CA PRO A 393 -21.66 -0.58 17.68
C PRO A 393 -20.27 -0.23 17.11
N GLY A 394 -19.60 0.77 17.70
CA GLY A 394 -18.23 1.16 17.33
C GLY A 394 -18.09 2.29 16.31
N VAL A 395 -19.16 2.83 15.74
CA VAL A 395 -19.08 3.99 14.83
C VAL A 395 -20.01 5.11 15.32
N ALA A 396 -19.50 5.96 16.21
CA ALA A 396 -20.20 7.20 16.57
C ALA A 396 -20.48 8.03 15.30
N HIS A 397 -21.75 8.30 15.03
CA HIS A 397 -22.19 9.14 13.91
C HIS A 397 -22.06 10.61 14.31
N ALA A 398 -21.64 11.45 13.37
CA ALA A 398 -21.75 12.89 13.57
C ALA A 398 -23.24 13.33 13.56
N PRO A 399 -23.58 14.44 14.24
CA PRO A 399 -24.90 15.06 14.13
C PRO A 399 -25.31 15.27 12.68
N LEU A 400 -26.63 15.21 12.40
CA LEU A 400 -27.15 15.32 11.04
C LEU A 400 -26.66 16.59 10.31
N GLU A 401 -26.66 17.72 11.00
CA GLU A 401 -26.18 19.00 10.46
C GLU A 401 -24.71 18.90 10.00
N GLN A 402 -23.85 18.30 10.82
CA GLN A 402 -22.44 18.11 10.50
C GLN A 402 -22.25 17.12 9.33
N ARG A 403 -23.05 16.05 9.27
CA ARG A 403 -23.06 15.11 8.13
C ARG A 403 -23.46 15.81 6.84
N ARG A 404 -24.54 16.60 6.87
CA ARG A 404 -25.02 17.40 5.73
C ARG A 404 -24.00 18.43 5.27
N ALA A 405 -23.40 19.17 6.21
CA ALA A 405 -22.32 20.10 5.90
C ALA A 405 -21.13 19.39 5.24
N THR A 406 -20.74 18.22 5.74
CA THR A 406 -19.65 17.41 5.18
C THR A 406 -19.97 16.89 3.77
N ALA A 407 -21.20 16.42 3.54
CA ALA A 407 -21.65 15.99 2.22
C ALA A 407 -21.71 17.17 1.22
N GLY A 408 -22.15 18.34 1.68
CA GLY A 408 -22.14 19.58 0.91
C GLY A 408 -20.73 20.04 0.53
N ALA A 409 -19.78 19.94 1.46
CA ALA A 409 -18.37 20.22 1.22
C ALA A 409 -17.79 19.28 0.14
N ALA A 410 -18.06 17.97 0.25
CA ALA A 410 -17.68 16.99 -0.77
C ALA A 410 -18.32 17.28 -2.14
N LEU A 411 -19.63 17.58 -2.18
CA LEU A 411 -20.36 17.92 -3.41
C LEU A 411 -19.75 19.16 -4.09
N ARG A 412 -19.47 20.21 -3.30
CA ARG A 412 -18.80 21.43 -3.77
C ARG A 412 -17.42 21.13 -4.37
N ALA A 413 -16.61 20.32 -3.70
CA ALA A 413 -15.29 19.91 -4.19
C ALA A 413 -15.39 19.13 -5.52
N ALA A 414 -16.33 18.20 -5.63
CA ALA A 414 -16.57 17.42 -6.84
C ALA A 414 -17.05 18.29 -8.01
N LEU A 415 -18.00 19.21 -7.77
CA LEU A 415 -18.49 20.16 -8.78
C LEU A 415 -17.38 21.12 -9.23
N THR A 416 -16.60 21.64 -8.29
CA THR A 416 -15.45 22.51 -8.58
C THR A 416 -14.43 21.82 -9.46
N ARG A 417 -14.12 20.54 -9.19
CA ARG A 417 -13.25 19.74 -10.04
C ARG A 417 -13.83 19.53 -11.43
N SER A 418 -15.11 19.15 -11.52
CA SER A 418 -15.76 18.94 -12.82
C SER A 418 -15.70 20.19 -13.69
N ARG A 419 -15.94 21.38 -13.09
CA ARG A 419 -15.75 22.68 -13.74
C ARG A 419 -14.30 22.92 -14.18
N LYS A 420 -13.31 22.62 -13.34
CA LYS A 420 -11.88 22.76 -13.69
C LYS A 420 -11.48 21.89 -14.89
N LEU A 421 -12.05 20.69 -15.04
CA LEU A 421 -11.76 19.79 -16.16
C LEU A 421 -12.27 20.34 -17.50
N VAL A 422 -13.38 21.08 -17.50
CA VAL A 422 -13.92 21.72 -18.72
C VAL A 422 -13.42 23.15 -18.93
N ALA A 423 -12.77 23.76 -17.94
CA ALA A 423 -12.26 25.13 -18.03
C ALA A 423 -11.37 25.40 -19.26
N PRO A 424 -10.48 24.48 -19.71
CA PRO A 424 -9.70 24.68 -20.94
C PRO A 424 -10.58 24.83 -22.21
N MET A 425 -11.79 24.25 -22.22
CA MET A 425 -12.74 24.41 -23.31
C MET A 425 -13.41 25.79 -23.32
N GLY A 426 -13.26 26.59 -22.27
CA GLY A 426 -13.93 27.87 -22.13
C GLY A 426 -13.64 28.86 -23.25
N PHE A 427 -12.40 28.90 -23.75
CA PHE A 427 -12.06 29.74 -24.89
C PHE A 427 -12.78 29.30 -26.17
N VAL A 428 -12.85 27.98 -26.41
CA VAL A 428 -13.52 27.42 -27.59
C VAL A 428 -15.02 27.69 -27.53
N VAL A 429 -15.65 27.47 -26.37
CA VAL A 429 -17.06 27.78 -26.13
C VAL A 429 -17.33 29.27 -26.32
N TYR A 430 -16.49 30.14 -25.77
CA TYR A 430 -16.61 31.58 -25.96
C TYR A 430 -16.51 31.99 -27.44
N GLN A 431 -15.54 31.46 -28.19
CA GLN A 431 -15.40 31.72 -29.63
C GLN A 431 -16.60 31.22 -30.44
N ALA A 432 -17.11 30.03 -30.11
CA ALA A 432 -18.32 29.48 -30.73
C ALA A 432 -19.53 30.38 -30.46
N MET A 433 -19.71 30.84 -29.22
CA MET A 433 -20.79 31.74 -28.84
C MET A 433 -20.65 33.13 -29.48
N LEU A 434 -19.42 33.65 -29.64
CA LEU A 434 -19.17 34.90 -30.37
C LEU A 434 -19.56 34.79 -31.85
N ARG A 435 -19.20 33.66 -32.49
CA ARG A 435 -19.59 33.39 -33.89
C ARG A 435 -21.10 33.26 -34.02
N TRP A 436 -21.75 32.54 -33.09
CA TRP A 436 -23.20 32.38 -33.07
C TRP A 436 -23.93 33.72 -32.82
N GLY A 437 -23.38 34.56 -31.95
CA GLY A 437 -23.89 35.90 -31.66
C GLY A 437 -23.59 36.95 -32.74
N CYS A 438 -23.08 36.57 -33.92
CA CYS A 438 -22.66 37.48 -34.99
C CYS A 438 -21.69 38.59 -34.49
N GLY A 439 -20.76 38.24 -33.59
CA GLY A 439 -19.78 39.16 -33.02
C GLY A 439 -20.31 40.03 -31.86
N LYS A 440 -21.56 39.84 -31.40
CA LYS A 440 -22.05 40.47 -30.18
C LYS A 440 -21.26 39.98 -28.96
N LYS A 441 -21.00 40.89 -28.01
CA LYS A 441 -20.29 40.57 -26.76
C LYS A 441 -21.05 39.48 -25.99
N VAL A 442 -20.38 38.37 -25.71
CA VAL A 442 -20.93 37.28 -24.87
C VAL A 442 -20.50 37.56 -23.42
N PRO A 443 -21.44 37.67 -22.46
CA PRO A 443 -21.09 37.85 -21.06
C PRO A 443 -20.31 36.64 -20.53
N PRO A 444 -19.18 36.85 -19.82
CA PRO A 444 -18.45 35.75 -19.17
C PRO A 444 -19.31 34.83 -18.27
N PRO A 445 -20.32 35.32 -17.53
CA PRO A 445 -21.21 34.46 -16.75
C PRO A 445 -21.97 33.44 -17.60
N LEU A 446 -22.35 33.80 -18.83
CA LEU A 446 -23.06 32.88 -19.73
C LEU A 446 -22.13 31.76 -20.22
N VAL A 447 -20.87 32.07 -20.51
CA VAL A 447 -19.86 31.06 -20.85
C VAL A 447 -19.66 30.11 -19.68
N ASN A 448 -19.56 30.63 -18.45
CA ASN A 448 -19.42 29.81 -17.25
C ASN A 448 -20.65 28.93 -16.99
N HIS A 449 -21.85 29.40 -17.33
CA HIS A 449 -23.08 28.62 -17.23
C HIS A 449 -23.09 27.47 -18.24
N VAL A 450 -22.72 27.73 -19.51
CA VAL A 450 -22.60 26.70 -20.54
C VAL A 450 -21.52 25.66 -20.17
N LEU A 451 -20.36 26.10 -19.68
CA LEU A 451 -19.32 25.19 -19.21
C LEU A 451 -19.78 24.36 -18.01
N SER A 452 -20.50 24.97 -17.06
CA SER A 452 -21.04 24.24 -15.90
C SER A 452 -22.08 23.20 -16.32
N PHE A 453 -22.88 23.50 -17.34
CA PHE A 453 -23.83 22.55 -17.94
C PHE A 453 -23.12 21.42 -18.71
N ALA A 454 -22.06 21.75 -19.45
CA ALA A 454 -21.26 20.78 -20.18
C ALA A 454 -20.38 19.90 -19.28
N ALA A 455 -20.07 20.36 -18.08
CA ALA A 455 -19.29 19.61 -17.10
C ALA A 455 -20.03 18.31 -16.73
N LYS A 456 -19.31 17.18 -16.80
CA LYS A 456 -19.88 15.88 -16.43
C LYS A 456 -20.40 15.95 -14.99
N ARG A 457 -21.70 15.74 -14.79
CA ARG A 457 -22.31 15.71 -13.45
C ARG A 457 -21.60 14.61 -12.63
N PRO A 458 -20.93 14.96 -11.51
CA PRO A 458 -20.16 14.00 -10.74
C PRO A 458 -21.11 12.97 -10.11
N THR A 459 -20.64 11.73 -9.91
CA THR A 459 -21.45 10.64 -9.36
C THR A 459 -22.11 11.02 -8.02
N ILE A 460 -21.39 11.75 -7.18
CA ILE A 460 -21.91 12.26 -5.90
C ILE A 460 -23.16 13.13 -6.07
N ALA A 461 -23.23 13.97 -7.11
CA ALA A 461 -24.39 14.82 -7.39
C ALA A 461 -25.59 14.01 -7.89
N LYS A 462 -25.37 12.86 -8.54
CA LYS A 462 -26.47 11.96 -8.92
C LYS A 462 -27.03 11.22 -7.71
N LEU A 463 -26.16 10.80 -6.79
CA LEU A 463 -26.56 10.13 -5.55
C LEU A 463 -27.36 11.06 -4.62
N LEU A 464 -26.98 12.34 -4.60
CA LEU A 464 -27.59 13.39 -3.77
C LEU A 464 -28.72 14.15 -4.48
N GLU A 465 -29.28 13.61 -5.56
CA GLU A 465 -30.33 14.27 -6.33
C GLU A 465 -31.57 14.57 -5.48
N GLY A 466 -31.92 15.86 -5.43
CA GLY A 466 -32.99 16.43 -4.62
C GLY A 466 -32.53 17.04 -3.29
N LEU A 467 -31.25 16.91 -2.93
CA LEU A 467 -30.68 17.45 -1.68
C LEU A 467 -29.56 18.47 -1.93
N GLU A 468 -29.20 18.75 -3.17
CA GLU A 468 -27.96 19.49 -3.49
C GLU A 468 -27.93 20.89 -2.87
N ASP A 469 -29.02 21.65 -3.01
CA ASP A 469 -29.09 23.04 -2.53
C ASP A 469 -29.05 23.11 -1.00
N GLU A 470 -29.77 22.22 -0.32
CA GLU A 470 -29.74 22.11 1.15
C GLU A 470 -28.33 21.79 1.67
N LEU A 471 -27.66 20.84 1.03
CA LEU A 471 -26.31 20.41 1.42
C LEU A 471 -25.28 21.50 1.16
N LEU A 472 -25.35 22.18 0.02
CA LEU A 472 -24.44 23.29 -0.30
C LEU A 472 -24.62 24.44 0.69
N HIS A 473 -25.86 24.78 1.04
CA HIS A 473 -26.16 25.78 2.07
C HIS A 473 -25.63 25.37 3.45
N ALA A 474 -25.83 24.10 3.86
CA ALA A 474 -25.30 23.59 5.12
C ALA A 474 -23.77 23.70 5.19
N ALA A 475 -23.07 23.42 4.08
CA ALA A 475 -21.63 23.57 3.99
C ALA A 475 -21.18 25.04 4.06
N ASP A 476 -21.90 25.97 3.44
CA ASP A 476 -21.60 27.41 3.53
C ASP A 476 -21.80 27.93 4.96
N SER A 477 -22.88 27.50 5.63
CA SER A 477 -23.15 27.86 7.01
C SER A 477 -22.05 27.36 7.94
N ALA A 478 -21.62 26.09 7.80
CA ALA A 478 -20.57 25.51 8.63
C ALA A 478 -19.22 26.20 8.43
N ALA A 479 -18.84 26.49 7.17
CA ALA A 479 -17.62 27.22 6.86
C ALA A 479 -17.60 28.64 7.46
N GLY A 480 -18.76 29.31 7.51
CA GLY A 480 -18.91 30.60 8.18
C GLY A 480 -18.69 30.55 9.69
N SER A 481 -19.18 29.48 10.34
CA SER A 481 -19.01 29.29 11.79
C SER A 481 -17.56 29.01 12.19
N GLU A 482 -16.82 28.20 11.42
CA GLU A 482 -15.40 27.90 11.71
C GLU A 482 -14.51 29.15 11.70
N VAL A 483 -14.74 30.07 10.75
CA VAL A 483 -14.00 31.35 10.67
C VAL A 483 -14.28 32.22 11.90
N GLN A 484 -15.53 32.22 12.38
CA GLN A 484 -15.90 32.98 13.57
C GLN A 484 -15.31 32.38 14.85
N GLU A 485 -15.22 31.06 14.94
CA GLU A 485 -14.64 30.36 16.09
C GLU A 485 -13.12 30.52 16.16
N GLN A 486 -12.41 30.47 15.03
CA GLN A 486 -10.97 30.78 14.96
C GLN A 486 -10.68 32.23 15.36
N SER A 487 -11.56 33.17 15.03
CA SER A 487 -11.44 34.57 15.47
C SER A 487 -11.77 34.78 16.96
N ARG A 488 -12.41 33.81 17.62
CA ARG A 488 -12.76 33.85 19.05
C ARG A 488 -11.77 33.13 19.95
N GLN A 489 -10.76 32.45 19.41
CA GLN A 489 -9.67 31.98 20.25
C GLN A 489 -9.05 33.19 20.92
N PRO A 490 -9.04 33.26 22.27
CA PRO A 490 -8.52 34.42 22.98
C PRO A 490 -7.09 34.62 22.49
N GLU A 491 -6.76 35.86 22.11
CA GLU A 491 -5.38 36.26 21.88
C GLU A 491 -4.60 35.85 23.14
N ILE A 492 -3.90 34.71 23.05
CA ILE A 492 -2.96 34.28 24.07
C ILE A 492 -1.91 35.37 23.99
N SER A 493 -2.06 36.37 24.87
CA SER A 493 -1.09 37.43 25.04
C SER A 493 0.26 36.74 25.16
N PRO A 494 1.29 37.18 24.41
CA PRO A 494 2.58 36.53 24.44
C PRO A 494 3.12 36.62 25.86
N THR A 495 2.95 35.55 26.63
CA THR A 495 3.61 35.35 27.91
C THR A 495 5.10 35.40 27.60
N MET A 496 5.76 36.46 28.09
CA MET A 496 7.20 36.57 28.07
C MET A 496 7.78 35.30 28.69
N GLU A 497 8.51 34.52 27.90
CA GLU A 497 9.38 33.46 28.40
C GLU A 497 10.49 34.12 29.24
N GLU A 498 10.26 34.28 30.54
CA GLU A 498 11.34 34.38 31.52
C GLU A 498 11.94 32.98 31.74
N GLY A 499 13.26 32.90 31.55
CA GLY A 499 14.04 31.67 31.76
C GLY A 499 14.02 31.18 33.20
N PRO A 500 14.46 29.92 33.45
CA PRO A 500 14.31 29.30 34.75
C PRO A 500 15.38 29.83 35.71
N GLU A 501 14.98 30.65 36.67
CA GLU A 501 15.76 30.93 37.89
C GLU A 501 15.11 30.25 39.11
N LEU A 502 15.96 29.60 39.89
CA LEU A 502 15.60 28.77 41.04
C LEU A 502 15.09 29.60 42.24
N GLN A 503 14.29 28.91 43.06
CA GLN A 503 14.04 29.10 44.51
C GLN A 503 12.72 29.78 44.94
N SER A 504 11.88 28.96 45.58
CA SER A 504 11.53 29.02 47.02
C SER A 504 10.02 28.92 47.30
N VAL A 505 9.72 28.65 48.57
CA VAL A 505 8.62 27.85 49.10
C VAL A 505 7.63 28.74 49.87
N GLN A 506 6.33 28.67 49.52
CA GLN A 506 5.10 28.87 50.35
C GLN A 506 4.83 30.23 51.09
N PRO A 507 3.63 30.48 51.67
CA PRO A 507 2.23 30.23 51.22
C PRO A 507 1.20 31.36 51.57
N ALA A 508 -0.06 31.14 51.12
CA ALA A 508 -1.37 31.45 51.77
C ALA A 508 -2.10 32.82 51.62
N GLY A 509 -3.41 32.73 51.37
CA GLY A 509 -4.49 33.75 51.51
C GLY A 509 -5.41 33.81 50.27
N SER A 510 -6.63 33.23 50.27
CA SER A 510 -7.96 33.84 50.63
C SER A 510 -8.34 35.02 49.70
N GLU A 511 -9.52 35.19 49.10
CA GLU A 511 -10.93 34.80 49.34
C GLU A 511 -11.79 35.28 48.14
N VAL A 512 -12.95 34.64 47.87
CA VAL A 512 -14.30 35.20 47.55
C VAL A 512 -14.43 36.10 46.27
N GLU A 513 -15.34 35.91 45.30
CA GLU A 513 -16.80 36.08 45.37
C GLU A 513 -17.49 35.75 44.01
N GLU A 514 -18.71 35.22 44.08
CA GLU A 514 -19.81 35.19 43.08
C GLU A 514 -20.32 36.64 42.76
N PRO A 515 -21.37 36.95 41.93
CA PRO A 515 -22.40 36.10 41.30
C PRO A 515 -22.86 36.45 39.85
N SER A 516 -23.63 35.51 39.27
CA SER A 516 -24.88 35.63 38.49
C SER A 516 -25.24 36.88 37.65
N GLN A 517 -25.74 36.65 36.42
CA GLN A 517 -27.08 37.11 35.95
C GLN A 517 -27.46 36.61 34.54
N GLN A 518 -28.62 35.94 34.44
CA GLN A 518 -29.43 35.78 33.22
C GLN A 518 -30.17 37.10 32.91
N PRO A 519 -30.76 37.23 31.70
CA PRO A 519 -32.22 37.27 31.70
C PRO A 519 -32.89 36.52 30.54
N GLU A 520 -34.05 35.95 30.88
CA GLU A 520 -35.15 35.53 30.02
C GLU A 520 -35.80 36.71 29.29
N ILE A 521 -36.25 36.52 28.04
CA ILE A 521 -37.43 37.23 27.50
C ILE A 521 -38.24 36.26 26.62
N SER A 522 -39.47 36.00 27.07
CA SER A 522 -40.59 35.41 26.32
C SER A 522 -41.11 36.35 25.22
N ALA A 523 -41.72 35.81 24.15
CA ALA A 523 -43.17 35.96 23.91
C ALA A 523 -43.64 35.66 22.46
N THR A 524 -44.75 34.89 22.41
CA THR A 524 -45.93 34.97 21.50
C THR A 524 -45.88 34.60 20.01
N THR A 525 -46.56 33.48 19.72
CA THR A 525 -47.39 33.15 18.53
C THR A 525 -48.67 34.00 18.46
N PRO A 526 -49.34 34.18 17.29
CA PRO A 526 -50.36 33.24 16.77
C PRO A 526 -50.36 33.09 15.21
N ASP A 527 -50.53 31.91 14.63
CA ASP A 527 -51.79 31.21 14.26
C ASP A 527 -52.72 31.97 13.28
N MET A 528 -52.80 31.51 12.02
CA MET A 528 -53.98 31.50 11.13
C MET A 528 -53.69 30.59 9.91
N GLY A 529 -54.55 29.58 9.69
CA GLY A 529 -54.44 28.61 8.59
C GLY A 529 -55.22 28.96 7.32
N GLU A 530 -55.07 28.14 6.27
CA GLU A 530 -56.08 27.96 5.22
C GLU A 530 -55.84 26.66 4.43
N GLN A 531 -56.93 25.92 4.23
CA GLN A 531 -57.02 24.63 3.52
C GLN A 531 -57.17 24.86 2.00
N ALA A 532 -56.61 23.96 1.18
CA ALA A 532 -57.09 23.75 -0.19
C ALA A 532 -56.86 22.29 -0.65
N GLU A 533 -57.87 21.78 -1.36
CA GLU A 533 -58.20 20.40 -1.71
C GLU A 533 -57.35 19.74 -2.84
N PRO A 534 -57.44 18.40 -3.00
CA PRO A 534 -56.60 17.61 -3.91
C PRO A 534 -57.16 17.51 -5.34
N VAL A 535 -56.27 17.62 -6.32
CA VAL A 535 -56.57 17.41 -7.76
C VAL A 535 -56.28 15.95 -8.10
N ALA A 536 -57.29 15.26 -8.62
CA ALA A 536 -57.26 13.87 -9.06
C ALA A 536 -56.54 13.70 -10.41
N GLU A 537 -55.44 12.94 -10.43
CA GLU A 537 -54.75 12.51 -11.65
C GLU A 537 -55.36 11.22 -12.21
N LYS A 538 -55.83 11.30 -13.46
CA LYS A 538 -56.20 10.16 -14.30
C LYS A 538 -54.94 9.63 -15.00
N SER A 539 -54.55 8.39 -14.69
CA SER A 539 -53.51 7.66 -15.43
C SER A 539 -54.06 7.17 -16.77
N GLU A 540 -53.53 7.72 -17.86
CA GLU A 540 -53.66 7.15 -19.20
C GLU A 540 -52.53 6.13 -19.41
N GLU A 541 -52.88 4.85 -19.53
CA GLU A 541 -51.95 3.77 -19.92
C GLU A 541 -51.54 3.95 -21.39
N GLY A 542 -50.35 4.50 -21.60
CA GLY A 542 -49.71 4.62 -22.91
C GLY A 542 -49.03 3.31 -23.38
N PRO A 543 -48.96 3.05 -24.70
CA PRO A 543 -48.47 1.81 -25.31
C PRO A 543 -46.94 1.59 -25.27
N ASP A 544 -46.21 2.20 -24.34
CA ASP A 544 -44.74 2.25 -24.33
C ASP A 544 -44.04 1.02 -23.73
N ALA A 545 -44.78 0.11 -23.08
CA ALA A 545 -44.20 -1.06 -22.42
C ALA A 545 -43.59 -2.11 -23.40
N LYS A 546 -43.98 -2.10 -24.68
CA LYS A 546 -43.40 -3.00 -25.69
C LYS A 546 -42.08 -2.47 -26.27
N SER A 547 -41.90 -1.14 -26.28
CA SER A 547 -40.68 -0.49 -26.82
C SER A 547 -39.47 -0.73 -25.92
N THR A 548 -39.67 -0.73 -24.60
CA THR A 548 -38.60 -0.97 -23.62
C THR A 548 -38.10 -2.41 -23.65
N ASP A 549 -38.97 -3.39 -23.90
CA ASP A 549 -38.57 -4.81 -23.94
C ASP A 549 -37.78 -5.12 -25.23
N ASP A 550 -38.18 -4.54 -26.37
CA ASP A 550 -37.43 -4.65 -27.63
C ASP A 550 -36.04 -4.00 -27.53
N VAL A 551 -35.91 -2.89 -26.79
CA VAL A 551 -34.62 -2.24 -26.51
C VAL A 551 -33.74 -3.09 -25.58
N LEU A 552 -34.31 -3.75 -24.57
CA LEU A 552 -33.57 -4.64 -23.68
C LEU A 552 -33.12 -5.92 -24.38
N VAL A 553 -33.93 -6.46 -25.29
CA VAL A 553 -33.56 -7.59 -26.16
C VAL A 553 -32.47 -7.18 -27.15
N ALA A 554 -32.58 -6.00 -27.77
CA ALA A 554 -31.55 -5.46 -28.65
C ALA A 554 -30.22 -5.21 -27.90
N LEU A 555 -30.25 -4.72 -26.65
CA LEU A 555 -29.06 -4.54 -25.82
C LEU A 555 -28.44 -5.87 -25.38
N ARG A 556 -29.24 -6.89 -25.05
CA ARG A 556 -28.73 -8.24 -24.75
C ARG A 556 -28.08 -8.87 -25.99
N ASN A 557 -28.72 -8.76 -27.15
CA ASN A 557 -28.18 -9.27 -28.41
C ASN A 557 -26.92 -8.51 -28.86
N SER A 558 -26.90 -7.18 -28.66
CA SER A 558 -25.73 -6.34 -28.94
C SER A 558 -24.57 -6.65 -27.98
N LYS A 559 -24.82 -6.98 -26.71
CA LYS A 559 -23.78 -7.41 -25.77
C LYS A 559 -23.22 -8.79 -26.10
N ALA A 560 -24.08 -9.75 -26.47
CA ALA A 560 -23.64 -11.07 -26.91
C ALA A 560 -22.80 -11.00 -28.19
N GLN A 561 -23.11 -10.08 -29.11
CA GLN A 561 -22.32 -9.83 -30.31
C GLN A 561 -21.05 -8.98 -30.07
N ALA A 562 -21.08 -8.08 -29.08
CA ALA A 562 -19.92 -7.26 -28.69
C ALA A 562 -18.77 -8.07 -28.06
N GLN A 563 -19.05 -9.30 -27.62
CA GLN A 563 -18.07 -10.15 -26.94
C GLN A 563 -17.02 -10.76 -27.90
N GLU A 564 -17.31 -10.82 -29.20
CA GLU A 564 -16.42 -11.33 -30.26
C GLU A 564 -15.99 -10.24 -31.27
N VAL A 565 -15.83 -9.00 -30.83
CA VAL A 565 -15.38 -7.93 -31.74
C VAL A 565 -13.89 -8.13 -32.03
N PRO A 566 -13.49 -8.40 -33.30
CA PRO A 566 -12.08 -8.51 -33.65
C PRO A 566 -11.36 -7.19 -33.37
N LEU A 567 -10.05 -7.27 -33.09
CA LEU A 567 -9.19 -6.11 -32.82
C LEU A 567 -9.15 -5.12 -34.00
N SER A 568 -9.39 -5.63 -35.21
CA SER A 568 -9.50 -4.84 -36.43
C SER A 568 -10.66 -5.33 -37.31
N SER A 569 -11.09 -4.50 -38.26
CA SER A 569 -12.06 -4.87 -39.29
C SER A 569 -11.66 -6.10 -40.10
N ASP A 570 -10.36 -6.40 -40.15
CA ASP A 570 -9.79 -7.49 -40.94
C ASP A 570 -9.90 -8.84 -40.23
N GLY A 571 -10.53 -8.87 -39.04
CA GLY A 571 -10.78 -10.09 -38.29
C GLY A 571 -9.58 -10.56 -37.47
N VAL A 572 -8.62 -9.68 -37.15
CA VAL A 572 -7.49 -10.01 -36.27
C VAL A 572 -8.03 -10.27 -34.86
N MET A 573 -7.66 -11.42 -34.28
CA MET A 573 -8.02 -11.80 -32.92
C MET A 573 -6.78 -12.21 -32.13
N HIS A 574 -6.87 -12.11 -30.81
CA HIS A 574 -5.88 -12.68 -29.91
C HIS A 574 -6.40 -13.99 -29.30
N PHE A 575 -5.55 -15.00 -29.32
CA PHE A 575 -5.84 -16.33 -28.79
C PHE A 575 -4.91 -16.62 -27.62
N ARG A 576 -5.48 -17.05 -26.49
CA ARG A 576 -4.72 -17.49 -25.32
C ARG A 576 -4.48 -18.99 -25.37
N LEU A 577 -3.22 -19.38 -25.27
CA LEU A 577 -2.83 -20.74 -24.94
C LEU A 577 -2.99 -20.90 -23.43
N THR A 578 -3.83 -21.86 -23.04
CA THR A 578 -3.94 -22.26 -21.63
C THR A 578 -2.72 -23.09 -21.21
N ARG A 579 -2.79 -23.72 -20.02
CA ARG A 579 -1.79 -24.64 -19.42
C ARG A 579 -0.76 -25.20 -20.42
N LYS A 580 0.53 -25.12 -20.05
CA LYS A 580 1.67 -25.63 -20.84
C LYS A 580 1.98 -24.83 -22.12
N ALA A 581 1.56 -23.57 -22.19
CA ALA A 581 1.94 -22.67 -23.28
C ALA A 581 3.47 -22.63 -23.53
N HIS A 582 4.31 -22.77 -22.49
CA HIS A 582 5.77 -22.76 -22.60
C HIS A 582 6.42 -24.13 -22.83
N ALA A 583 5.66 -25.19 -23.10
CA ALA A 583 6.27 -26.50 -23.37
C ALA A 583 7.11 -26.46 -24.67
N PRO A 584 8.30 -27.08 -24.71
CA PRO A 584 9.17 -27.07 -25.90
C PRO A 584 8.46 -27.52 -27.18
N HIS A 585 7.67 -28.59 -27.11
CA HIS A 585 6.85 -29.10 -28.22
C HIS A 585 5.85 -28.07 -28.78
N VAL A 586 5.36 -27.14 -27.96
CA VAL A 586 4.48 -26.05 -28.41
C VAL A 586 5.29 -24.99 -29.16
N ASN A 587 6.50 -24.68 -28.69
CA ASN A 587 7.41 -23.78 -29.40
C ASN A 587 7.84 -24.38 -30.75
N GLU A 588 8.23 -25.65 -30.77
CA GLU A 588 8.59 -26.37 -31.99
C GLU A 588 7.45 -26.35 -33.00
N LEU A 589 6.20 -26.63 -32.57
CA LEU A 589 5.03 -26.58 -33.46
C LEU A 589 4.77 -25.16 -34.00
N LEU A 590 4.81 -24.14 -33.14
CA LEU A 590 4.46 -22.77 -33.53
C LEU A 590 5.54 -22.11 -34.39
N LEU A 591 6.81 -22.47 -34.18
CA LEU A 591 7.96 -21.84 -34.84
C LEU A 591 8.51 -22.66 -36.02
N ASP A 592 7.96 -23.83 -36.33
CA ASP A 592 8.32 -24.62 -37.51
C ASP A 592 7.69 -24.02 -38.80
N PRO A 593 8.47 -23.41 -39.70
CA PRO A 593 7.96 -22.80 -40.92
C PRO A 593 7.51 -23.83 -41.98
N THR A 594 7.92 -25.10 -41.82
CA THR A 594 7.58 -26.19 -42.75
C THR A 594 6.44 -27.08 -42.25
N GLY A 595 5.99 -26.86 -41.02
CA GLY A 595 5.04 -27.71 -40.32
C GLY A 595 3.56 -27.46 -40.68
N PRO A 596 2.63 -27.93 -39.83
CA PRO A 596 1.18 -27.76 -40.04
C PRO A 596 0.72 -26.30 -40.15
N LEU A 597 1.54 -25.35 -39.69
CA LEU A 597 1.27 -23.91 -39.72
C LEU A 597 2.03 -23.18 -40.85
N ALA A 598 2.63 -23.90 -41.81
CA ALA A 598 3.42 -23.32 -42.90
C ALA A 598 2.68 -22.25 -43.70
N VAL A 599 1.35 -22.38 -43.87
CA VAL A 599 0.52 -21.39 -44.57
C VAL A 599 0.48 -20.05 -43.81
N LEU A 600 0.46 -20.09 -42.48
CA LEU A 600 0.44 -18.88 -41.64
C LEU A 600 1.83 -18.24 -41.58
N HIS A 601 2.89 -19.05 -41.46
CA HIS A 601 4.28 -18.59 -41.55
C HIS A 601 4.54 -17.88 -42.87
N ARG A 602 4.15 -18.49 -44.00
CA ARG A 602 4.32 -17.91 -45.33
C ARG A 602 3.69 -16.52 -45.43
N ARG A 603 2.47 -16.33 -44.89
CA ARG A 603 1.78 -15.03 -44.90
C ARG A 603 2.60 -13.92 -44.21
N VAL A 604 3.25 -14.24 -43.09
CA VAL A 604 4.03 -13.28 -42.30
C VAL A 604 5.39 -13.03 -42.94
N LEU A 605 6.04 -14.09 -43.41
CA LEU A 605 7.36 -14.03 -44.06
C LEU A 605 7.30 -13.32 -45.42
N GLU A 606 6.26 -13.54 -46.24
CA GLU A 606 6.06 -12.84 -47.52
C GLU A 606 5.85 -11.33 -47.32
N ALA A 607 5.36 -10.91 -46.15
CA ALA A 607 5.25 -9.51 -45.77
C ALA A 607 6.54 -8.93 -45.16
N GLY A 608 7.63 -9.71 -45.12
CA GLY A 608 8.91 -9.28 -44.52
C GLY A 608 8.89 -9.15 -42.99
N CYS A 609 7.93 -9.80 -42.33
CA CYS A 609 7.81 -9.82 -40.88
C CYS A 609 8.32 -11.15 -40.30
N GLU A 610 8.69 -11.14 -39.02
CA GLU A 610 9.03 -12.36 -38.28
C GLU A 610 7.81 -12.89 -37.50
N VAL A 611 7.70 -14.22 -37.34
CA VAL A 611 6.59 -14.83 -36.61
C VAL A 611 6.73 -14.68 -35.10
N ALA A 612 7.95 -14.68 -34.55
CA ALA A 612 8.19 -14.51 -33.12
C ALA A 612 9.34 -13.54 -32.88
N PRO A 613 9.16 -12.25 -33.22
CA PRO A 613 10.22 -11.28 -33.02
C PRO A 613 10.46 -11.05 -31.53
N ASP A 614 11.71 -10.83 -31.15
CA ASP A 614 12.12 -10.68 -29.74
C ASP A 614 11.43 -9.51 -29.03
N TRP A 615 11.07 -8.47 -29.78
CA TRP A 615 10.38 -7.28 -29.27
C TRP A 615 8.90 -7.52 -28.93
N SER A 616 8.27 -8.57 -29.44
CA SER A 616 6.84 -8.77 -29.27
C SER A 616 6.53 -9.43 -27.92
N PRO A 617 5.56 -8.91 -27.15
CA PRO A 617 5.17 -9.53 -25.87
C PRO A 617 4.45 -10.86 -26.07
N VAL A 618 3.87 -11.09 -27.26
CA VAL A 618 3.14 -12.34 -27.57
C VAL A 618 4.09 -13.46 -27.99
N LYS A 619 3.56 -14.69 -28.01
CA LYS A 619 4.32 -15.90 -28.35
C LYS A 619 4.59 -16.02 -29.85
N ALA A 620 3.59 -15.72 -30.67
CA ALA A 620 3.66 -15.81 -32.12
C ALA A 620 2.66 -14.84 -32.79
N LEU A 621 3.08 -14.26 -33.90
CA LEU A 621 2.34 -13.37 -34.79
C LEU A 621 2.12 -14.11 -36.10
N PHE A 622 0.86 -14.46 -36.40
CA PHE A 622 0.42 -15.03 -37.68
C PHE A 622 -0.30 -14.00 -38.57
N VAL A 623 -0.11 -12.72 -38.25
CA VAL A 623 -0.52 -11.56 -39.04
C VAL A 623 0.69 -10.62 -39.14
N PRO A 624 1.00 -10.08 -40.33
CA PRO A 624 2.03 -9.05 -40.47
C PRO A 624 1.74 -7.88 -39.53
N CYS A 625 2.65 -7.59 -38.60
CA CYS A 625 2.49 -6.55 -37.60
C CYS A 625 3.82 -5.87 -37.32
N THR A 626 3.82 -4.54 -37.37
CA THR A 626 4.99 -3.71 -37.06
C THR A 626 5.06 -3.39 -35.55
N VAL A 627 6.24 -2.97 -35.09
CA VAL A 627 6.45 -2.53 -33.68
C VAL A 627 5.46 -1.42 -33.30
N ALA A 628 5.24 -0.45 -34.20
CA ALA A 628 4.33 0.67 -33.96
C ALA A 628 2.87 0.22 -33.80
N GLN A 629 2.40 -0.71 -34.63
CA GLN A 629 1.04 -1.26 -34.52
C GLN A 629 0.86 -2.08 -33.23
N MET A 630 1.88 -2.82 -32.80
CA MET A 630 1.83 -3.54 -31.53
C MET A 630 1.78 -2.56 -30.34
N GLN A 631 2.54 -1.48 -30.37
CA GLN A 631 2.50 -0.43 -29.35
C GLN A 631 1.13 0.27 -29.31
N GLU A 632 0.52 0.54 -30.47
CA GLU A 632 -0.83 1.11 -30.56
C GLU A 632 -1.90 0.14 -30.02
N LEU A 633 -1.76 -1.15 -30.29
CA LEU A 633 -2.63 -2.19 -29.71
C LEU A 633 -2.50 -2.28 -28.19
N LEU A 634 -1.28 -2.15 -27.65
CA LEU A 634 -1.06 -2.11 -26.20
C LEU A 634 -1.63 -0.84 -25.57
N ALA A 635 -1.39 0.32 -26.18
CA ALA A 635 -1.88 1.60 -25.68
C ALA A 635 -3.42 1.70 -25.71
N SER A 636 -4.04 1.24 -26.81
CA SER A 636 -5.51 1.21 -26.93
C SER A 636 -6.17 0.24 -25.95
N ALA A 637 -5.49 -0.85 -25.58
CA ALA A 637 -5.96 -1.74 -24.53
C ALA A 637 -5.98 -1.02 -23.16
N GLU A 638 -4.99 -0.18 -22.86
CA GLU A 638 -4.88 0.55 -21.60
C GLU A 638 -5.98 1.61 -21.41
N GLU A 639 -6.37 2.30 -22.48
CA GLU A 639 -7.39 3.36 -22.43
C GLU A 639 -8.82 2.86 -22.18
N GLY A 640 -9.09 1.57 -22.44
CA GLY A 640 -10.42 0.94 -22.40
C GLY A 640 -11.06 0.74 -21.01
N GLY A 641 -10.38 1.14 -19.92
CA GLY A 641 -10.97 1.31 -18.59
C GLY A 641 -11.42 0.05 -17.83
N VAL A 642 -11.27 -1.14 -18.39
CA VAL A 642 -11.56 -2.42 -17.72
C VAL A 642 -10.43 -3.37 -18.08
N HIS A 643 -9.45 -3.49 -17.19
CA HIS A 643 -8.31 -4.43 -17.23
C HIS A 643 -7.87 -4.82 -18.65
N PRO A 644 -6.96 -4.05 -19.30
CA PRO A 644 -6.36 -4.48 -20.56
C PRO A 644 -5.92 -5.95 -20.45
N PRO A 645 -6.29 -6.83 -21.39
CA PRO A 645 -5.76 -8.18 -21.41
C PRO A 645 -4.24 -8.07 -21.56
N GLU A 646 -3.51 -8.43 -20.51
CA GLU A 646 -2.05 -8.44 -20.51
C GLU A 646 -1.57 -9.38 -21.61
N LEU A 647 -1.16 -8.81 -22.75
CA LEU A 647 -0.54 -9.57 -23.82
C LEU A 647 0.79 -10.13 -23.28
N GLY A 648 0.94 -11.44 -23.40
CA GLY A 648 2.02 -12.21 -22.78
C GLY A 648 2.45 -13.38 -23.65
N LYS A 649 3.52 -14.08 -23.24
CA LYS A 649 4.15 -15.19 -23.99
C LYS A 649 3.29 -16.47 -24.07
N GLU A 650 2.06 -16.42 -23.60
CA GLU A 650 0.98 -17.38 -23.78
C GLU A 650 -0.03 -16.99 -24.88
N HIS A 651 0.08 -15.79 -25.45
CA HIS A 651 -0.85 -15.28 -26.45
C HIS A 651 -0.34 -15.46 -27.89
N ILE A 652 -1.26 -15.64 -28.83
CA ILE A 652 -1.02 -15.72 -30.28
C ILE A 652 -1.92 -14.70 -30.97
N LEU A 653 -1.36 -13.94 -31.92
CA LEU A 653 -2.14 -13.03 -32.77
C LEU A 653 -2.37 -13.68 -34.14
N ALA A 654 -3.62 -13.90 -34.55
CA ALA A 654 -3.96 -14.53 -35.84
C ALA A 654 -5.31 -14.02 -36.37
N LEU A 655 -5.65 -14.30 -37.64
CA LEU A 655 -6.98 -13.99 -38.14
C LEU A 655 -8.01 -14.97 -37.55
N ARG A 656 -9.26 -14.53 -37.43
CA ARG A 656 -10.39 -15.39 -37.03
C ARG A 656 -10.52 -16.63 -37.90
N SER A 657 -10.24 -16.50 -39.20
CA SER A 657 -10.24 -17.60 -40.17
C SER A 657 -9.16 -18.66 -39.90
N ASP A 658 -8.10 -18.32 -39.16
CA ASP A 658 -6.97 -19.21 -38.90
C ASP A 658 -7.21 -20.13 -37.69
N PHE A 659 -8.25 -19.87 -36.89
CA PHE A 659 -8.55 -20.66 -35.68
C PHE A 659 -8.65 -22.18 -35.95
N PRO A 660 -9.35 -22.67 -36.99
CA PRO A 660 -9.43 -24.12 -37.25
C PRO A 660 -8.08 -24.75 -37.58
N VAL A 661 -7.17 -23.99 -38.21
CA VAL A 661 -5.82 -24.45 -38.56
C VAL A 661 -4.96 -24.53 -37.30
N LEU A 662 -5.00 -23.49 -36.46
CA LEU A 662 -4.31 -23.46 -35.17
C LEU A 662 -4.79 -24.56 -34.23
N ASP A 663 -6.11 -24.73 -34.06
CA ASP A 663 -6.68 -25.78 -33.20
C ASP A 663 -6.29 -27.18 -33.69
N ARG A 664 -6.34 -27.44 -35.01
CA ARG A 664 -5.90 -28.72 -35.59
C ARG A 664 -4.41 -28.98 -35.36
N ALA A 665 -3.56 -27.98 -35.54
CA ALA A 665 -2.12 -28.10 -35.32
C ALA A 665 -1.82 -28.37 -33.85
N ILE A 666 -2.42 -27.62 -32.92
CA ILE A 666 -2.24 -27.83 -31.48
C ILE A 666 -2.75 -29.22 -31.06
N ARG A 667 -3.83 -29.72 -31.66
CA ARG A 667 -4.34 -31.08 -31.43
C ARG A 667 -3.40 -32.19 -31.91
N SER A 668 -2.38 -31.90 -32.72
CA SER A 668 -1.36 -32.89 -33.08
C SER A 668 -0.37 -33.17 -31.93
N ILE A 669 -0.22 -32.22 -30.99
CA ILE A 669 0.58 -32.42 -29.78
C ILE A 669 -0.08 -33.49 -28.91
N SER A 670 0.75 -34.33 -28.28
CA SER A 670 0.27 -35.35 -27.34
C SER A 670 -0.54 -34.72 -26.20
N LYS A 671 -1.59 -35.42 -25.75
CA LYS A 671 -2.57 -34.91 -24.76
C LYS A 671 -1.92 -34.37 -23.47
N LYS A 672 -0.74 -34.88 -23.10
CA LYS A 672 0.05 -34.46 -21.93
C LYS A 672 0.61 -33.03 -22.02
N TYR A 673 0.95 -32.57 -23.23
CA TYR A 673 1.58 -31.26 -23.47
C TYR A 673 0.71 -30.32 -24.30
N ARG A 674 -0.50 -30.75 -24.68
CA ARG A 674 -1.43 -30.01 -25.53
C ARG A 674 -2.09 -28.85 -24.76
N PRO A 675 -1.76 -27.58 -25.05
CA PRO A 675 -2.54 -26.45 -24.53
C PRO A 675 -3.93 -26.43 -25.18
N ARG A 676 -4.93 -25.88 -24.49
CA ARG A 676 -6.19 -25.48 -25.15
C ARG A 676 -6.01 -24.08 -25.72
N LEU A 677 -6.43 -23.88 -26.97
CA LEU A 677 -6.51 -22.58 -27.61
C LEU A 677 -7.88 -21.97 -27.31
N ARG A 678 -7.92 -20.81 -26.66
CA ARG A 678 -9.15 -20.05 -26.43
C ARG A 678 -9.05 -18.72 -27.15
N PRO A 679 -10.06 -18.30 -27.94
CA PRO A 679 -10.22 -16.90 -28.28
C PRO A 679 -10.33 -16.14 -26.95
N THR A 680 -9.47 -15.16 -26.74
CA THR A 680 -9.56 -14.36 -25.52
C THR A 680 -10.74 -13.41 -25.73
N LEU A 681 -11.89 -13.84 -25.24
CA LEU A 681 -13.04 -12.98 -25.09
C LEU A 681 -12.71 -11.98 -23.97
N ARG A 682 -13.26 -10.77 -24.04
CA ARG A 682 -13.28 -9.86 -22.89
C ARG A 682 -14.02 -10.59 -21.78
N GLU A 683 -13.27 -11.20 -20.85
CA GLU A 683 -13.82 -11.87 -19.69
C GLU A 683 -14.48 -10.78 -18.84
N GLU A 684 -15.79 -10.59 -19.01
CA GLU A 684 -16.57 -10.08 -17.88
C GLU A 684 -16.30 -11.04 -16.72
N PRO A 685 -16.09 -10.55 -15.49
CA PRO A 685 -15.80 -11.39 -14.35
C PRO A 685 -16.94 -12.40 -14.20
N GLN A 686 -16.71 -13.60 -14.75
CA GLN A 686 -17.53 -14.76 -14.45
C GLN A 686 -17.29 -14.99 -12.97
N SER A 687 -18.32 -14.74 -12.17
CA SER A 687 -18.40 -15.28 -10.82
C SER A 687 -18.00 -16.75 -10.91
N GLU A 688 -16.91 -17.11 -10.24
CA GLU A 688 -16.52 -18.50 -10.01
C GLU A 688 -17.68 -19.16 -9.26
N SER A 689 -18.70 -19.60 -9.99
CA SER A 689 -19.70 -20.54 -9.50
C SER A 689 -19.09 -21.91 -9.64
N ASP A 690 -18.70 -22.46 -8.49
CA ASP A 690 -18.47 -23.87 -8.24
C ASP A 690 -17.59 -24.61 -9.26
N ASP A 691 -16.28 -24.64 -8.94
CA ASP A 691 -15.55 -25.91 -9.04
C ASP A 691 -16.28 -26.92 -8.14
N GLU A 692 -17.30 -27.59 -8.68
CA GLU A 692 -17.75 -28.87 -8.14
C GLU A 692 -16.50 -29.74 -7.98
N PRO A 693 -16.19 -30.23 -6.77
CA PRO A 693 -15.06 -31.12 -6.59
C PRO A 693 -15.29 -32.35 -7.45
N PHE A 694 -14.45 -32.52 -8.47
CA PHE A 694 -14.37 -33.75 -9.22
C PHE A 694 -13.82 -34.83 -8.27
N ILE A 695 -14.73 -35.50 -7.55
CA ILE A 695 -14.43 -36.69 -6.76
C ILE A 695 -14.08 -37.79 -7.76
N VAL A 696 -12.80 -37.93 -8.06
CA VAL A 696 -12.27 -39.20 -8.55
C VAL A 696 -12.32 -40.14 -7.36
N ALA A 697 -13.33 -41.01 -7.34
CA ALA A 697 -13.29 -42.19 -6.49
C ALA A 697 -12.09 -43.03 -6.94
N GLU A 698 -10.95 -42.87 -6.26
CA GLU A 698 -9.85 -43.80 -6.35
C GLU A 698 -10.35 -45.15 -5.82
N GLY A 699 -10.76 -46.02 -6.75
CA GLY A 699 -10.99 -47.41 -6.47
C GLY A 699 -9.74 -47.99 -5.82
N GLY A 700 -9.90 -48.49 -4.60
CA GLY A 700 -8.81 -48.91 -3.73
C GLY A 700 -7.77 -49.76 -4.45
N LEU A 701 -6.55 -49.24 -4.49
CA LEU A 701 -5.36 -50.06 -4.66
C LEU A 701 -5.24 -50.94 -3.41
N ARG A 702 -5.67 -52.20 -3.54
CA ARG A 702 -5.20 -53.28 -2.69
C ARG A 702 -3.69 -53.35 -2.81
N THR A 703 -2.99 -52.80 -1.83
CA THR A 703 -1.59 -53.13 -1.60
C THR A 703 -1.56 -54.27 -0.61
N ASP A 704 -1.29 -55.46 -1.13
CA ASP A 704 -0.93 -56.64 -0.35
C ASP A 704 0.49 -56.39 0.21
N SER A 705 0.59 -55.67 1.32
CA SER A 705 1.87 -55.51 2.03
C SER A 705 1.77 -56.17 3.39
N SER A 706 2.09 -57.47 3.39
CA SER A 706 2.38 -58.25 4.59
C SER A 706 3.74 -57.84 5.16
N LEU A 707 3.76 -56.80 5.98
CA LEU A 707 4.85 -56.56 6.93
C LEU A 707 4.23 -56.35 8.30
N GLY A 708 4.36 -57.38 9.14
CA GLY A 708 3.85 -57.40 10.50
C GLY A 708 4.50 -56.32 11.35
N PHE A 709 3.68 -55.57 12.07
CA PHE A 709 4.12 -54.73 13.17
C PHE A 709 4.46 -55.62 14.38
N PRO A 710 5.56 -55.34 15.12
CA PRO A 710 5.83 -56.06 16.35
C PRO A 710 4.81 -55.65 17.43
N SER A 711 4.22 -56.65 18.07
CA SER A 711 3.40 -56.49 19.27
C SER A 711 4.29 -56.11 20.45
N TYR A 712 3.97 -55.01 21.12
CA TYR A 712 4.43 -54.79 22.50
C TYR A 712 3.38 -55.37 23.43
N ASP A 713 3.79 -56.38 24.21
CA ASP A 713 3.02 -56.94 25.30
C ASP A 713 2.95 -55.97 26.50
N PRO A 714 1.89 -56.06 27.32
CA PRO A 714 1.44 -55.01 28.26
C PRO A 714 2.35 -54.73 29.46
#